data_AF-A0A949KSM4-F1
#
_entry.id   AF-A0A949KSM4-F1
#
_cell.length_a   1.000
_cell.length_b   1.000
_cell.length_c   1.000
_cell.angle_alpha   90.00
_cell.angle_beta   90.00
_cell.angle_gamma   90.00
#
_symmetry.space_group_name_H-M   'P 1'
#
loop_
_entity.id
_entity.type
_entity.pdbx_description
1 polymer ?
#
loop_
_entity_poly.entity_id
_entity_poly.type
_entity_poly.pdbx_seq_one_letter_code
_entity_poly.pdbx_strand_id
1 'polypeptide(L)'
;MDIEKRIQELRDRLKYILDIFGPDENTNVIMLEAKLGEYVAREPGLPKQEAIRQLETLEELFRFLEKKLERELTPMNKVRIVRHPQRICLKDILENVYDNYTEIGGQDDYSIDPSMLIARAYITRRQGKKVHNQAVMVIGQEKGHGQEFRNGGSVKPWGNAKALHYMKVAETENIPIHTYIFTPGSYPIEDYPGAAQQIAKNLYEMGGLKVPIVAVISEGGSGGAEAIGLADTRIMMSHGYYSVISPEGAAAIEGRLRGGQRAEPRLIEHCAKQLKMTADDNRAMGFVDWKINEPELGARPEHYDFFRKLRKSVISSTDEIVLNVRGMRLFRSLALRRHKGADVYVRWSLDSRAKERLLWARYMKFRRMAQDAYLDKRHWFSRSSEWTGEFFSSLYSYFRYDLFGKQHKKVAELAEDMHAEIQVVVGRSSRYCKNVMSKLFFGKDKKDVDQAGLTSLSAWDEGGQNSGKWQYVSPQAKADRAVICPNTSVHGCLDQWAPDLFGEWAGVCSFCGHHFPMEYQWYLHNIFDPGSIYEVFTEIESTNPLKFEGFDLKLDEAKRKTGHKCGCMTFEARIEGTSVMVAMFMGAFRGGSVGAAEGEKFIRAMERARKKQLPFLSYVHGTAGIRIQEGVNGVIQMPRCTMAVRRYTEAGGLYLVLYDTNSYAGPVASFLGCSPYQFSVRSANIGFAGPGVIKETTGMDIPPNYHNAYQALSRGHIQGIWDRREVRGNLFQSLQTMGGRNLYYR
;
A
#
# COMPACT_ATOMS: atom_id res chain seq x y z
N MET A 1 11.24 -44.85 -30.20
CA MET A 1 10.69 -44.54 -28.87
C MET A 1 11.36 -43.32 -28.22
N ASP A 2 12.66 -43.08 -28.39
CA ASP A 2 13.33 -41.90 -27.79
C ASP A 2 13.35 -40.64 -28.70
N ILE A 3 13.38 -40.81 -30.03
CA ILE A 3 13.52 -39.69 -30.99
C ILE A 3 12.25 -38.83 -31.05
N GLU A 4 11.07 -39.43 -31.21
CA GLU A 4 9.79 -38.70 -31.27
C GLU A 4 9.52 -37.88 -30.01
N LYS A 5 9.84 -38.44 -28.83
CA LYS A 5 9.69 -37.74 -27.55
C LYS A 5 10.62 -36.52 -27.47
N ARG A 6 11.89 -36.67 -27.84
CA ARG A 6 12.86 -35.57 -27.89
C ARG A 6 12.47 -34.49 -28.91
N ILE A 7 11.92 -34.88 -30.07
CA ILE A 7 11.37 -33.93 -31.05
C ILE A 7 10.21 -33.14 -30.43
N GLN A 8 9.31 -33.82 -29.70
CA GLN A 8 8.21 -33.15 -29.01
C GLN A 8 8.72 -32.17 -27.94
N GLU A 9 9.72 -32.56 -27.15
CA GLU A 9 10.37 -31.67 -26.17
C GLU A 9 10.98 -30.42 -26.84
N LEU A 10 11.62 -30.58 -28.00
CA LEU A 10 12.15 -29.45 -28.78
C LEU A 10 11.04 -28.55 -29.34
N ARG A 11 9.91 -29.12 -29.78
CA ARG A 11 8.73 -28.36 -30.22
C ARG A 11 8.12 -27.56 -29.08
N ASP A 12 7.99 -28.16 -27.90
CA ASP A 12 7.45 -27.49 -26.72
C ASP A 12 8.37 -26.36 -26.26
N ARG A 13 9.70 -26.55 -26.30
CA ARG A 13 10.68 -25.50 -26.05
C ARG A 13 10.61 -24.37 -27.08
N LEU A 14 10.49 -24.69 -28.37
CA LEU A 14 10.33 -23.68 -29.42
C LEU A 14 9.05 -22.85 -29.21
N LYS A 15 7.94 -23.52 -28.90
CA LYS A 15 6.66 -22.86 -28.61
C LYS A 15 6.79 -21.91 -27.42
N TYR A 16 7.44 -22.35 -26.34
CA TYR A 16 7.73 -21.50 -25.18
C TYR A 16 8.53 -20.24 -25.56
N ILE A 17 9.57 -20.39 -26.39
CA ILE A 17 10.37 -19.26 -26.88
C ILE A 17 9.53 -18.30 -27.73
N LEU A 18 8.69 -18.82 -28.63
CA LEU A 18 7.79 -18.03 -29.46
C LEU A 18 6.77 -17.23 -28.62
N ASP A 19 6.21 -17.83 -27.58
CA ASP A 19 5.28 -17.16 -26.66
C ASP A 19 5.94 -15.99 -25.90
N ILE A 20 7.26 -16.06 -25.66
CA ILE A 20 8.02 -15.01 -24.96
C ILE A 20 8.42 -13.86 -25.89
N PHE A 21 8.95 -14.18 -27.08
CA PHE A 21 9.52 -13.18 -27.98
C PHE A 21 8.53 -12.68 -29.04
N GLY A 22 7.43 -13.39 -29.28
CA GLY A 22 6.51 -13.11 -30.37
C GLY A 22 7.05 -13.57 -31.74
N PRO A 23 6.18 -13.67 -32.76
CA PRO A 23 6.52 -14.28 -34.06
C PRO A 23 7.46 -13.42 -34.92
N ASP A 24 7.42 -12.09 -34.84
CA ASP A 24 8.06 -11.19 -35.81
C ASP A 24 9.31 -10.45 -35.28
N GLU A 25 9.71 -10.68 -34.03
CA GLU A 25 10.68 -9.78 -33.36
C GLU A 25 12.14 -10.27 -33.40
N ASN A 26 12.43 -11.57 -33.53
CA ASN A 26 13.79 -12.09 -33.32
C ASN A 26 14.26 -13.10 -34.39
N THR A 27 15.31 -12.74 -35.12
CA THR A 27 15.94 -13.56 -36.17
C THR A 27 16.44 -14.91 -35.64
N ASN A 28 16.87 -14.98 -34.37
CA ASN A 28 17.34 -16.23 -33.77
C ASN A 28 16.18 -17.24 -33.59
N VAL A 29 14.96 -16.77 -33.34
CA VAL A 29 13.79 -17.64 -33.14
C VAL A 29 13.30 -18.20 -34.48
N ILE A 30 13.26 -17.36 -35.52
CA ILE A 30 12.96 -17.78 -36.90
C ILE A 30 13.97 -18.83 -37.38
N MET A 31 15.26 -18.66 -37.05
CA MET A 31 16.28 -19.66 -37.37
C MET A 31 16.01 -21.01 -36.69
N LEU A 32 15.63 -21.02 -35.40
CA LEU A 32 15.30 -22.24 -34.68
C LEU A 32 14.10 -22.96 -35.28
N GLU A 33 13.06 -22.20 -35.64
CA GLU A 33 11.87 -22.73 -36.30
C GLU A 33 12.20 -23.37 -37.64
N ALA A 34 12.98 -22.68 -38.49
CA ALA A 34 13.42 -23.21 -39.77
C ALA A 34 14.26 -24.49 -39.61
N LYS A 35 15.20 -24.51 -38.66
CA LYS A 35 16.08 -25.67 -38.41
C LYS A 35 15.34 -26.87 -37.85
N LEU A 36 14.38 -26.65 -36.95
CA LEU A 36 13.53 -27.73 -36.43
C LEU A 36 12.61 -28.28 -37.53
N GLY A 37 12.04 -27.40 -38.36
CA GLY A 37 11.23 -27.80 -39.52
C GLY A 37 12.02 -28.62 -40.54
N GLU A 38 13.24 -28.19 -40.89
CA GLU A 38 14.16 -28.93 -41.76
C GLU A 38 14.47 -30.33 -41.23
N TYR A 39 14.74 -30.45 -39.91
CA TYR A 39 15.03 -31.73 -39.29
C TYR A 39 13.80 -32.66 -39.29
N VAL A 40 12.63 -32.17 -38.90
CA VAL A 40 11.37 -32.94 -38.89
C VAL A 40 11.01 -33.46 -40.28
N ALA A 41 11.25 -32.67 -41.34
CA ALA A 41 11.00 -33.09 -42.71
C ALA A 41 11.97 -34.17 -43.21
N ARG A 42 13.20 -34.21 -42.69
CA ARG A 42 14.26 -35.16 -43.10
C ARG A 42 14.29 -36.44 -42.27
N GLU A 43 13.77 -36.40 -41.04
CA GLU A 43 13.79 -37.51 -40.08
C GLU A 43 13.32 -38.86 -40.67
N PRO A 44 12.21 -38.94 -41.44
CA PRO A 44 11.72 -40.22 -41.96
C PRO A 44 12.67 -40.92 -42.95
N GLY A 45 13.63 -40.19 -43.52
CA GLY A 45 14.57 -40.69 -44.54
C GLY A 45 15.98 -40.99 -44.02
N LEU A 46 16.26 -40.82 -42.72
CA LEU A 46 17.61 -40.92 -42.16
C LEU A 46 17.87 -42.26 -41.44
N PRO A 47 19.10 -42.80 -41.52
CA PRO A 47 19.52 -43.90 -40.66
C PRO A 47 19.43 -43.51 -39.18
N LYS A 48 18.97 -44.43 -38.32
CA LYS A 48 18.71 -44.17 -36.89
C LYS A 48 19.90 -43.54 -36.12
N GLN A 49 21.14 -43.94 -36.42
CA GLN A 49 22.33 -43.38 -35.78
C GLN A 49 22.59 -41.92 -36.21
N GLU A 50 22.36 -41.61 -37.48
CA GLU A 50 22.55 -40.26 -38.01
C GLU A 50 21.45 -39.31 -37.52
N ALA A 51 20.21 -39.80 -37.41
CA ALA A 51 19.11 -39.05 -36.81
C ALA A 51 19.42 -38.63 -35.36
N ILE A 52 19.96 -39.54 -34.53
CA ILE A 52 20.35 -39.23 -33.14
C ILE A 52 21.45 -38.17 -33.09
N ARG A 53 22.49 -38.26 -33.93
CA ARG A 53 23.58 -37.29 -33.96
C ARG A 53 23.11 -35.89 -34.36
N GLN A 54 22.24 -35.80 -35.37
CA GLN A 54 21.67 -34.53 -35.81
C GLN A 54 20.74 -33.93 -34.75
N LEU A 55 19.98 -34.77 -34.05
CA LEU A 55 19.14 -34.36 -32.93
C LEU A 55 19.96 -33.80 -31.76
N GLU A 56 21.07 -34.44 -31.40
CA GLU A 56 22.00 -33.92 -30.37
C GLU A 56 22.59 -32.57 -30.78
N THR A 57 22.98 -32.41 -32.04
CA THR A 57 23.47 -31.14 -32.59
C THR A 57 22.39 -30.05 -32.50
N LEU A 58 21.13 -30.41 -32.78
CA LEU A 58 20.00 -29.51 -32.68
C LEU A 58 19.74 -29.11 -31.21
N GLU A 59 19.80 -30.05 -30.27
CA GLU A 59 19.66 -29.76 -28.84
C GLU A 59 20.76 -28.83 -28.31
N GLU A 60 21.99 -28.99 -28.77
CA GLU A 60 23.10 -28.08 -28.47
C GLU A 60 22.85 -26.68 -29.04
N LEU A 61 22.33 -26.58 -30.27
CA LEU A 61 21.94 -25.31 -30.87
C LEU A 61 20.83 -24.63 -30.06
N PHE A 62 19.82 -25.36 -29.61
CA PHE A 62 18.77 -24.85 -28.73
C PHE A 62 19.37 -24.32 -27.41
N ARG A 63 20.23 -25.08 -26.73
CA ARG A 63 20.89 -24.63 -25.49
C ARG A 63 21.75 -23.36 -25.71
N PHE A 64 22.46 -23.29 -26.83
CA PHE A 64 23.27 -22.13 -27.17
C PHE A 64 22.40 -20.89 -27.41
N LEU A 65 21.31 -21.03 -28.19
CA LEU A 65 20.42 -19.93 -28.51
C LEU A 65 19.57 -19.49 -27.30
N GLU A 66 19.13 -20.39 -26.44
CA GLU A 66 18.47 -20.02 -25.17
C GLU A 66 19.38 -19.13 -24.30
N LYS A 67 20.68 -19.46 -24.19
CA LYS A 67 21.66 -18.63 -23.48
C LYS A 67 21.88 -17.27 -24.13
N LYS A 68 21.77 -17.18 -25.46
CA LYS A 68 21.87 -15.92 -26.20
C LYS A 68 20.61 -15.07 -25.97
N LEU A 69 19.44 -15.67 -26.14
CA LEU A 69 18.13 -15.05 -25.94
C LEU A 69 17.94 -14.55 -24.49
N GLU A 70 18.43 -15.29 -23.50
CA GLU A 70 18.44 -14.88 -22.09
C GLU A 70 19.12 -13.51 -21.89
N ARG A 71 20.19 -13.22 -22.64
CA ARG A 71 20.90 -11.93 -22.56
C ARG A 71 20.17 -10.79 -23.27
N GLU A 72 19.29 -11.12 -24.20
CA GLU A 72 18.49 -10.19 -25.01
C GLU A 72 17.13 -9.88 -24.37
N LEU A 73 16.80 -10.48 -23.22
CA LEU A 73 15.50 -10.31 -22.56
C LEU A 73 15.19 -8.85 -22.23
N THR A 74 14.12 -8.34 -22.82
CA THR A 74 13.53 -7.05 -22.44
C THR A 74 12.69 -7.18 -21.16
N PRO A 75 12.38 -6.06 -20.47
CA PRO A 75 11.44 -6.08 -19.35
C PRO A 75 10.08 -6.69 -19.71
N MET A 76 9.60 -6.49 -20.94
CA MET A 76 8.34 -7.08 -21.38
C MET A 76 8.45 -8.59 -21.63
N ASN A 77 9.58 -9.08 -22.14
CA ASN A 77 9.82 -10.53 -22.24
C ASN A 77 9.82 -11.17 -20.83
N LYS A 78 10.40 -10.50 -19.82
CA LYS A 78 10.33 -10.95 -18.42
C LYS A 78 8.89 -11.01 -17.90
N VAL A 79 8.06 -10.03 -18.22
CA VAL A 79 6.61 -10.05 -17.90
C VAL A 79 5.92 -11.26 -18.56
N ARG A 80 6.18 -11.51 -19.84
CA ARG A 80 5.64 -12.67 -20.59
C ARG A 80 6.09 -14.00 -19.95
N ILE A 81 7.37 -14.13 -19.61
CA ILE A 81 7.92 -15.29 -18.88
C ILE A 81 7.20 -15.52 -17.56
N VAL A 82 7.05 -14.47 -16.75
CA VAL A 82 6.43 -14.56 -15.42
C VAL A 82 4.97 -14.97 -15.52
N ARG A 83 4.24 -14.52 -16.54
CA ARG A 83 2.83 -14.83 -16.75
C ARG A 83 2.60 -16.14 -17.51
N HIS A 84 3.66 -16.81 -17.97
CA HIS A 84 3.53 -18.02 -18.78
C HIS A 84 2.97 -19.20 -17.96
N PRO A 85 2.04 -20.02 -18.50
CA PRO A 85 1.45 -21.14 -17.75
C PRO A 85 2.44 -22.24 -17.31
N GLN A 86 3.52 -22.44 -18.06
CA GLN A 86 4.59 -23.41 -17.71
C GLN A 86 5.54 -22.91 -16.61
N ARG A 87 5.41 -21.65 -16.19
CA ARG A 87 6.19 -21.07 -15.10
C ARG A 87 5.80 -21.73 -13.77
N ILE A 88 6.75 -21.85 -12.85
CA ILE A 88 6.48 -22.35 -11.49
C ILE A 88 5.34 -21.58 -10.78
N CYS A 89 4.56 -22.31 -10.01
CA CYS A 89 3.52 -21.79 -9.12
C CYS A 89 3.89 -21.96 -7.63
N LEU A 90 3.04 -21.50 -6.72
CA LEU A 90 3.27 -21.64 -5.28
C LEU A 90 3.14 -23.10 -4.84
N LYS A 91 2.25 -23.90 -5.46
CA LYS A 91 2.17 -25.34 -5.18
C LYS A 91 3.48 -26.07 -5.52
N ASP A 92 4.08 -25.79 -6.68
CA ASP A 92 5.40 -26.36 -7.04
C ASP A 92 6.47 -26.00 -5.99
N ILE A 93 6.43 -24.77 -5.48
CA ILE A 93 7.34 -24.31 -4.42
C ILE A 93 7.05 -25.07 -3.12
N LEU A 94 5.80 -25.25 -2.72
CA LEU A 94 5.45 -25.99 -1.50
C LEU A 94 5.97 -27.42 -1.52
N GLU A 95 5.81 -28.10 -2.65
CA GLU A 95 6.24 -29.49 -2.84
C GLU A 95 7.77 -29.64 -2.86
N ASN A 96 8.50 -28.68 -3.44
CA ASN A 96 9.95 -28.82 -3.66
C ASN A 96 10.83 -28.05 -2.66
N VAL A 97 10.29 -27.06 -1.93
CA VAL A 97 11.03 -26.24 -0.97
C VAL A 97 10.84 -26.68 0.47
N TYR A 98 9.68 -27.21 0.84
CA TYR A 98 9.34 -27.65 2.20
C TYR A 98 9.25 -29.17 2.27
N ASP A 99 9.52 -29.76 3.44
CA ASP A 99 9.55 -31.23 3.56
C ASP A 99 8.15 -31.84 3.75
N ASN A 100 7.27 -31.09 4.40
CA ASN A 100 5.87 -31.43 4.57
C ASN A 100 5.08 -30.14 4.69
N TYR A 101 3.87 -30.11 4.13
CA TYR A 101 2.95 -29.00 4.28
C TYR A 101 1.51 -29.48 4.40
N THR A 102 0.68 -28.67 5.06
CA THR A 102 -0.76 -28.85 5.14
C THR A 102 -1.40 -27.56 4.69
N GLU A 103 -2.10 -27.60 3.55
CA GLU A 103 -2.90 -26.46 3.08
C GLU A 103 -4.02 -26.18 4.09
N ILE A 104 -4.24 -24.90 4.36
CA ILE A 104 -5.27 -24.43 5.28
C ILE A 104 -6.34 -23.68 4.47
N GLY A 105 -7.53 -24.26 4.41
CA GLY A 105 -8.69 -23.73 3.69
C GLY A 105 -9.99 -24.03 4.43
N GLY A 106 -11.02 -23.23 4.13
CA GLY A 106 -12.41 -23.56 4.49
C GLY A 106 -13.09 -24.38 3.40
N GLN A 107 -14.40 -24.59 3.51
CA GLN A 107 -15.20 -25.41 2.59
C GLN A 107 -15.99 -24.56 1.55
N ASP A 108 -16.34 -23.30 1.88
CA ASP A 108 -17.25 -22.46 1.08
C ASP A 108 -16.58 -21.21 0.47
N ASP A 109 -17.18 -20.65 -0.60
CA ASP A 109 -16.75 -19.47 -1.37
C ASP A 109 -16.48 -18.21 -0.53
N TYR A 110 -17.16 -18.06 0.62
CA TYR A 110 -16.90 -16.96 1.56
C TYR A 110 -15.52 -17.07 2.25
N SER A 111 -14.89 -18.24 2.21
CA SER A 111 -13.64 -18.57 2.91
C SER A 111 -12.47 -18.96 2.00
N ILE A 112 -12.75 -19.35 0.75
CA ILE A 112 -11.72 -19.76 -0.21
C ILE A 112 -11.65 -18.71 -1.31
N ASP A 113 -10.68 -17.81 -1.19
CA ASP A 113 -10.12 -17.20 -2.38
C ASP A 113 -9.08 -18.18 -2.95
N PRO A 114 -9.34 -18.84 -4.10
CA PRO A 114 -8.42 -19.82 -4.65
C PRO A 114 -7.11 -19.19 -5.15
N SER A 115 -7.09 -17.85 -5.30
CA SER A 115 -5.89 -17.08 -5.61
C SER A 115 -4.98 -16.88 -4.38
N MET A 116 -5.45 -17.14 -3.16
CA MET A 116 -4.68 -17.02 -1.92
C MET A 116 -4.51 -18.39 -1.24
N LEU A 117 -3.30 -18.93 -1.32
CA LEU A 117 -2.93 -20.19 -0.70
C LEU A 117 -2.23 -19.94 0.63
N ILE A 118 -2.66 -20.68 1.65
CA ILE A 118 -2.07 -20.65 2.99
C ILE A 118 -1.74 -22.08 3.38
N ALA A 119 -0.53 -22.31 3.88
CA ALA A 119 -0.10 -23.63 4.30
C ALA A 119 0.78 -23.57 5.56
N ARG A 120 0.57 -24.52 6.46
CA ARG A 120 1.52 -24.81 7.55
C ARG A 120 2.57 -25.75 7.01
N ALA A 121 3.83 -25.35 7.00
CA ALA A 121 4.92 -26.14 6.44
C ALA A 121 6.01 -26.42 7.47
N TYR A 122 6.81 -27.46 7.21
CA TYR A 122 7.95 -27.84 8.03
C TYR A 122 9.25 -27.86 7.23
N ILE A 123 10.31 -27.35 7.87
CA ILE A 123 11.68 -27.44 7.40
C ILE A 123 12.48 -28.28 8.40
N THR A 124 13.00 -29.38 7.91
CA THR A 124 13.81 -30.36 8.61
C THR A 124 15.27 -30.02 8.43
N ARG A 125 15.97 -29.83 9.55
CA ARG A 125 17.44 -29.64 9.58
C ARG A 125 18.10 -30.76 10.35
N ARG A 126 19.25 -31.22 9.86
CA ARG A 126 20.05 -32.25 10.52
C ARG A 126 21.29 -31.61 11.13
N GLN A 127 21.45 -31.72 12.46
CA GLN A 127 22.65 -31.29 13.17
C GLN A 127 23.29 -32.52 13.83
N GLY A 128 24.36 -33.05 13.20
CA GLY A 128 24.96 -34.31 13.61
C GLY A 128 23.93 -35.45 13.58
N LYS A 129 23.66 -36.07 14.73
CA LYS A 129 22.64 -37.14 14.88
C LYS A 129 21.23 -36.63 15.19
N LYS A 130 21.04 -35.33 15.47
CA LYS A 130 19.73 -34.76 15.83
C LYS A 130 19.02 -34.19 14.63
N VAL A 131 17.72 -34.47 14.51
CA VAL A 131 16.82 -33.92 13.50
C VAL A 131 15.93 -32.87 14.16
N HIS A 132 15.88 -31.68 13.58
CA HIS A 132 15.06 -30.56 14.07
C HIS A 132 14.03 -30.18 13.01
N ASN A 133 12.75 -30.26 13.39
CA ASN A 133 11.63 -29.82 12.53
C ASN A 133 11.22 -28.41 12.96
N GLN A 134 11.33 -27.45 12.05
CA GLN A 134 10.95 -26.06 12.28
C GLN A 134 9.69 -25.75 11.49
N ALA A 135 8.62 -25.36 12.18
CA ALA A 135 7.37 -24.95 11.56
C ALA A 135 7.50 -23.54 10.96
N VAL A 136 6.79 -23.31 9.86
CA VAL A 136 6.71 -22.05 9.13
C VAL A 136 5.27 -21.87 8.63
N MET A 137 4.77 -20.64 8.68
CA MET A 137 3.54 -20.27 7.99
C MET A 137 3.87 -19.79 6.58
N VAL A 138 3.39 -20.49 5.55
CA VAL A 138 3.56 -20.11 4.15
C VAL A 138 2.26 -19.48 3.66
N ILE A 139 2.36 -18.27 3.09
CA ILE A 139 1.21 -17.51 2.56
C ILE A 139 1.60 -16.99 1.19
N GLY A 140 0.77 -17.16 0.18
CA GLY A 140 1.09 -16.53 -1.09
C GLY A 140 -0.01 -16.61 -2.11
N GLN A 141 0.21 -15.85 -3.19
CA GLN A 141 -0.69 -15.87 -4.32
C GLN A 141 -0.43 -17.12 -5.17
N GLU A 142 -1.49 -17.79 -5.59
CA GLU A 142 -1.41 -18.97 -6.45
C GLU A 142 -1.89 -18.63 -7.86
N LYS A 143 -1.07 -19.00 -8.85
CA LYS A 143 -1.33 -18.83 -10.28
C LYS A 143 -0.88 -20.09 -11.04
N GLY A 144 -1.22 -20.24 -12.31
CA GLY A 144 -0.87 -21.43 -13.12
C GLY A 144 -2.10 -22.26 -13.51
N HIS A 145 -2.08 -23.57 -13.28
CA HIS A 145 -3.17 -24.48 -13.68
C HIS A 145 -4.54 -24.06 -13.14
N GLY A 146 -5.47 -23.63 -14.01
CA GLY A 146 -6.76 -23.07 -13.58
C GLY A 146 -6.72 -21.57 -13.28
N GLN A 147 -5.86 -20.82 -14.00
CA GLN A 147 -5.67 -19.38 -13.83
C GLN A 147 -6.96 -18.56 -13.94
N GLU A 148 -7.94 -19.02 -14.74
CA GLU A 148 -9.26 -18.42 -14.87
C GLU A 148 -10.02 -18.45 -13.54
N PHE A 149 -10.02 -19.60 -12.86
CA PHE A 149 -10.61 -19.76 -11.53
C PHE A 149 -9.88 -18.93 -10.45
N ARG A 150 -8.59 -18.66 -10.67
CA ARG A 150 -7.72 -17.90 -9.76
C ARG A 150 -7.50 -16.44 -10.18
N ASN A 151 -8.28 -15.90 -11.11
CA ASN A 151 -8.17 -14.51 -11.57
C ASN A 151 -6.71 -14.09 -11.90
N GLY A 152 -5.88 -14.97 -12.46
CA GLY A 152 -4.48 -14.61 -12.72
C GLY A 152 -3.57 -14.46 -11.50
N GLY A 153 -3.99 -14.90 -10.31
CA GLY A 153 -3.31 -14.60 -9.04
C GLY A 153 -3.74 -13.25 -8.44
N SER A 154 -4.75 -12.58 -9.01
CA SER A 154 -5.37 -11.40 -8.40
C SER A 154 -6.30 -11.80 -7.26
N VAL A 155 -5.83 -11.55 -6.05
CA VAL A 155 -6.51 -11.89 -4.80
C VAL A 155 -7.65 -10.91 -4.53
N LYS A 156 -8.79 -11.45 -4.11
CA LYS A 156 -9.97 -10.75 -3.63
C LYS A 156 -9.79 -10.32 -2.17
N PRO A 157 -10.59 -9.36 -1.67
CA PRO A 157 -10.42 -8.82 -0.32
C PRO A 157 -10.48 -9.89 0.78
N TRP A 158 -11.39 -10.85 0.70
CA TRP A 158 -11.48 -11.94 1.69
C TRP A 158 -10.26 -12.86 1.68
N GLY A 159 -9.60 -13.07 0.54
CA GLY A 159 -8.31 -13.76 0.47
C GLY A 159 -7.22 -13.03 1.25
N ASN A 160 -7.12 -11.71 1.08
CA ASN A 160 -6.21 -10.88 1.88
C ASN A 160 -6.56 -10.88 3.37
N ALA A 161 -7.85 -10.92 3.73
CA ALA A 161 -8.31 -11.04 5.11
C ALA A 161 -7.90 -12.38 5.73
N LYS A 162 -8.05 -13.48 4.99
CA LYS A 162 -7.59 -14.81 5.37
C LYS A 162 -6.07 -14.83 5.58
N ALA A 163 -5.30 -14.23 4.68
CA ALA A 163 -3.85 -14.10 4.82
C ALA A 163 -3.48 -13.41 6.14
N LEU A 164 -4.09 -12.25 6.44
CA LEU A 164 -3.85 -11.54 7.69
C LEU A 164 -4.22 -12.36 8.93
N HIS A 165 -5.33 -13.10 8.90
CA HIS A 165 -5.73 -13.97 9.99
C HIS A 165 -4.62 -14.99 10.32
N TYR A 166 -4.10 -15.69 9.31
CA TYR A 166 -3.05 -16.69 9.53
C TYR A 166 -1.66 -16.09 9.81
N MET A 167 -1.40 -14.83 9.41
CA MET A 167 -0.22 -14.10 9.90
C MET A 167 -0.29 -13.88 11.43
N LYS A 168 -1.48 -13.58 11.98
CA LYS A 168 -1.68 -13.45 13.45
C LYS A 168 -1.60 -14.80 14.17
N VAL A 169 -2.06 -15.87 13.54
CA VAL A 169 -1.85 -17.25 14.04
C VAL A 169 -0.36 -17.56 14.12
N ALA A 170 0.40 -17.26 13.06
CA ALA A 170 1.85 -17.45 13.05
C ALA A 170 2.56 -16.65 14.17
N GLU A 171 2.11 -15.42 14.45
CA GLU A 171 2.61 -14.63 15.58
C GLU A 171 2.34 -15.29 16.93
N THR A 172 1.14 -15.85 17.10
CA THR A 172 0.71 -16.53 18.33
C THR A 172 1.50 -17.83 18.55
N GLU A 173 1.74 -18.59 17.48
CA GLU A 173 2.57 -19.79 17.50
C GLU A 173 4.09 -19.49 17.56
N ASN A 174 4.49 -18.22 17.40
CA ASN A 174 5.88 -17.78 17.37
C ASN A 174 6.72 -18.46 16.27
N ILE A 175 6.12 -18.65 15.10
CA ILE A 175 6.75 -19.22 13.90
C ILE A 175 6.96 -18.13 12.84
N PRO A 176 8.01 -18.22 12.00
CA PRO A 176 8.23 -17.25 10.93
C PRO A 176 7.21 -17.42 9.80
N ILE A 177 7.08 -16.36 9.01
CA ILE A 177 6.17 -16.28 7.86
C ILE A 177 7.02 -16.19 6.58
N HIS A 178 6.76 -17.06 5.62
CA HIS A 178 7.30 -16.94 4.27
C HIS A 178 6.16 -16.54 3.32
N THR A 179 6.29 -15.37 2.70
CA THR A 179 5.33 -14.90 1.71
C THR A 179 5.82 -15.07 0.28
N TYR A 180 4.93 -15.49 -0.61
CA TYR A 180 5.22 -15.64 -2.04
C TYR A 180 4.30 -14.76 -2.87
N ILE A 181 4.89 -13.82 -3.59
CA ILE A 181 4.18 -12.75 -4.31
C ILE A 181 4.17 -13.08 -5.81
N PHE A 182 2.98 -13.47 -6.28
CA PHE A 182 2.66 -14.01 -7.60
C PHE A 182 1.36 -13.37 -8.08
N THR A 183 1.31 -12.04 -8.11
CA THR A 183 0.10 -11.29 -8.45
C THR A 183 0.36 -10.15 -9.44
N PRO A 184 -0.44 -10.01 -10.50
CA PRO A 184 -0.42 -8.83 -11.36
C PRO A 184 -1.02 -7.59 -10.67
N GLY A 185 -1.73 -7.77 -9.55
CA GLY A 185 -2.42 -6.73 -8.80
C GLY A 185 -3.60 -7.29 -8.02
N SER A 186 -4.17 -6.52 -7.09
CA SER A 186 -5.36 -6.95 -6.35
C SER A 186 -6.58 -6.99 -7.26
N TYR A 187 -7.51 -7.92 -7.01
CA TYR A 187 -8.78 -7.93 -7.71
C TYR A 187 -9.58 -6.68 -7.31
N PRO A 188 -10.01 -5.82 -8.25
CA PRO A 188 -10.48 -4.48 -7.95
C PRO A 188 -11.99 -4.47 -7.64
N ILE A 189 -12.36 -5.11 -6.54
CA ILE A 189 -13.74 -5.18 -6.03
C ILE A 189 -13.89 -4.34 -4.76
N GLU A 190 -14.98 -3.58 -4.68
CA GLU A 190 -15.28 -2.71 -3.55
C GLU A 190 -16.22 -3.36 -2.53
N ASP A 191 -16.73 -4.56 -2.78
CA ASP A 191 -17.62 -5.25 -1.83
C ASP A 191 -16.91 -5.50 -0.50
N TYR A 192 -17.65 -5.36 0.61
CA TYR A 192 -17.10 -5.50 1.96
C TYR A 192 -16.29 -6.80 2.09
N PRO A 193 -15.04 -6.75 2.56
CA PRO A 193 -14.37 -5.64 3.25
C PRO A 193 -13.74 -4.55 2.37
N GLY A 194 -13.77 -4.66 1.05
CA GLY A 194 -13.17 -3.73 0.09
C GLY A 194 -11.68 -3.99 -0.13
N ALA A 195 -11.24 -3.95 -1.39
CA ALA A 195 -9.83 -4.23 -1.74
C ALA A 195 -8.87 -3.25 -1.06
N ALA A 196 -9.16 -1.93 -1.13
CA ALA A 196 -8.31 -0.92 -0.52
C ALA A 196 -8.23 -1.09 1.01
N GLN A 197 -9.37 -1.20 1.67
CA GLN A 197 -9.47 -1.25 3.12
C GLN A 197 -8.77 -2.49 3.68
N GLN A 198 -8.91 -3.64 3.02
CA GLN A 198 -8.23 -4.85 3.46
C GLN A 198 -6.71 -4.78 3.24
N ILE A 199 -6.23 -4.20 2.14
CA ILE A 199 -4.77 -3.99 1.92
C ILE A 199 -4.22 -3.04 2.99
N ALA A 200 -4.94 -1.94 3.28
CA ALA A 200 -4.55 -0.98 4.31
C ALA A 200 -4.43 -1.65 5.69
N LYS A 201 -5.43 -2.48 6.03
CA LYS A 201 -5.45 -3.27 7.27
C LYS A 201 -4.30 -4.26 7.34
N ASN A 202 -4.01 -4.97 6.25
CA ASN A 202 -2.88 -5.88 6.17
C ASN A 202 -1.56 -5.15 6.41
N LEU A 203 -1.30 -4.05 5.70
CA LEU A 203 -0.08 -3.25 5.86
C LEU A 203 0.09 -2.73 7.29
N TYR A 204 -1.00 -2.24 7.90
CA TYR A 204 -0.98 -1.76 9.28
C TYR A 204 -0.56 -2.85 10.26
N GLU A 205 -1.14 -4.03 10.13
CA GLU A 205 -0.91 -5.15 11.04
C GLU A 205 0.45 -5.82 10.81
N MET A 206 0.85 -6.00 9.55
CA MET A 206 2.17 -6.53 9.18
C MET A 206 3.32 -5.68 9.74
N GLY A 207 3.13 -4.35 9.81
CA GLY A 207 4.09 -3.44 10.45
C GLY A 207 4.36 -3.77 11.93
N GLY A 208 3.42 -4.45 12.61
CA GLY A 208 3.48 -4.80 14.03
C GLY A 208 3.73 -6.27 14.37
N LEU A 209 3.78 -7.17 13.38
CA LEU A 209 3.96 -8.59 13.61
C LEU A 209 5.31 -8.90 14.28
N LYS A 210 5.31 -9.59 15.42
CA LYS A 210 6.50 -9.88 16.23
C LYS A 210 7.25 -11.15 15.81
N VAL A 211 7.01 -11.64 14.60
CA VAL A 211 7.69 -12.79 14.00
C VAL A 211 8.44 -12.40 12.72
N PRO A 212 9.53 -13.10 12.36
CA PRO A 212 10.26 -12.85 11.12
C PRO A 212 9.39 -13.08 9.88
N ILE A 213 9.49 -12.17 8.91
CA ILE A 213 8.79 -12.28 7.62
C ILE A 213 9.81 -12.24 6.47
N VAL A 214 9.78 -13.25 5.60
CA VAL A 214 10.56 -13.29 4.36
C VAL A 214 9.60 -13.28 3.17
N ALA A 215 9.67 -12.27 2.31
CA ALA A 215 8.88 -12.18 1.09
C ALA A 215 9.71 -12.58 -0.13
N VAL A 216 9.17 -13.43 -1.00
CA VAL A 216 9.76 -13.82 -2.29
C VAL A 216 8.87 -13.30 -3.41
N ILE A 217 9.41 -12.47 -4.29
CA ILE A 217 8.69 -11.80 -5.37
C ILE A 217 9.02 -12.47 -6.71
N SER A 218 7.98 -12.96 -7.38
CA SER A 218 7.99 -13.39 -8.78
C SER A 218 7.22 -12.38 -9.64
N GLU A 219 5.96 -12.13 -9.29
CA GLU A 219 5.10 -11.14 -9.94
C GLU A 219 4.55 -10.18 -8.89
N GLY A 220 5.04 -8.94 -8.88
CA GLY A 220 4.70 -7.94 -7.88
C GLY A 220 3.94 -6.75 -8.47
N GLY A 221 2.62 -6.85 -8.53
CA GLY A 221 1.73 -5.75 -8.94
C GLY A 221 1.26 -4.85 -7.81
N SER A 222 1.81 -3.63 -7.73
CA SER A 222 1.26 -2.48 -6.97
C SER A 222 0.87 -2.82 -5.52
N GLY A 223 -0.27 -2.30 -5.05
CA GLY A 223 -0.83 -2.58 -3.73
C GLY A 223 -1.18 -4.05 -3.48
N GLY A 224 -1.47 -4.84 -4.53
CA GLY A 224 -1.73 -6.29 -4.39
C GLY A 224 -0.50 -7.07 -3.94
N ALA A 225 0.68 -6.67 -4.42
CA ALA A 225 1.95 -7.21 -3.94
C ALA A 225 2.23 -6.81 -2.49
N GLU A 226 1.98 -5.55 -2.14
CA GLU A 226 2.22 -5.02 -0.80
C GLU A 226 1.27 -5.59 0.26
N ALA A 227 0.09 -6.08 -0.14
CA ALA A 227 -0.88 -6.72 0.75
C ALA A 227 -0.31 -7.87 1.59
N ILE A 228 0.74 -8.53 1.10
CA ILE A 228 1.51 -9.57 1.82
C ILE A 228 3.03 -9.36 1.70
N GLY A 229 3.46 -8.17 1.24
CA GLY A 229 4.85 -7.89 0.84
C GLY A 229 5.68 -7.07 1.82
N LEU A 230 5.07 -6.53 2.88
CA LEU A 230 5.78 -5.86 3.97
C LEU A 230 6.58 -6.89 4.79
N ALA A 231 7.88 -7.02 4.52
CA ALA A 231 8.72 -8.07 5.09
C ALA A 231 10.09 -7.59 5.59
N ASP A 232 10.66 -8.34 6.54
CA ASP A 232 11.99 -8.09 7.11
C ASP A 232 13.09 -8.35 6.07
N THR A 233 12.92 -9.38 5.23
CA THR A 233 13.75 -9.63 4.04
C THR A 233 12.87 -9.80 2.81
N ARG A 234 13.24 -9.16 1.70
CA ARG A 234 12.59 -9.23 0.39
C ARG A 234 13.58 -9.83 -0.61
N ILE A 235 13.19 -10.97 -1.17
CA ILE A 235 13.92 -11.69 -2.20
C ILE A 235 13.14 -11.54 -3.50
N MET A 236 13.81 -11.43 -4.63
CA MET A 236 13.16 -11.37 -5.94
C MET A 236 13.81 -12.34 -6.91
N MET A 237 12.99 -13.07 -7.67
CA MET A 237 13.47 -13.96 -8.73
C MET A 237 14.00 -13.13 -9.92
N SER A 238 15.05 -13.59 -10.60
CA SER A 238 15.78 -12.80 -11.60
C SER A 238 14.95 -12.35 -12.81
N HIS A 239 13.96 -13.16 -13.21
CA HIS A 239 13.02 -12.83 -14.27
C HIS A 239 11.73 -12.22 -13.73
N GLY A 240 11.57 -12.18 -12.42
CA GLY A 240 10.45 -11.53 -11.77
C GLY A 240 10.41 -10.02 -12.03
N TYR A 241 9.23 -9.44 -11.81
CA TYR A 241 9.05 -7.99 -11.83
C TYR A 241 8.33 -7.50 -10.58
N TYR A 242 8.61 -6.26 -10.19
CA TYR A 242 7.92 -5.54 -9.12
C TYR A 242 7.72 -4.10 -9.58
N SER A 243 6.45 -3.67 -9.65
CA SER A 243 6.05 -2.44 -10.32
C SER A 243 4.84 -1.78 -9.65
N VAL A 244 4.69 -0.47 -9.90
CA VAL A 244 3.54 0.34 -9.46
C VAL A 244 2.24 0.06 -10.19
N ILE A 245 2.34 -0.43 -11.41
CA ILE A 245 1.24 -0.76 -12.27
C ILE A 245 1.76 -1.75 -13.33
N SER A 246 0.85 -2.48 -13.96
CA SER A 246 1.20 -3.30 -15.13
C SER A 246 1.69 -2.40 -16.28
N PRO A 247 2.60 -2.89 -17.15
CA PRO A 247 3.00 -2.17 -18.36
C PRO A 247 1.82 -1.68 -19.20
N GLU A 248 0.78 -2.51 -19.32
CA GLU A 248 -0.44 -2.23 -20.07
C GLU A 248 -1.23 -1.08 -19.43
N GLY A 249 -1.37 -1.11 -18.10
CA GLY A 249 -2.04 -0.04 -17.35
C GLY A 249 -1.28 1.28 -17.41
N ALA A 250 0.07 1.25 -17.37
CA ALA A 250 0.89 2.44 -17.58
C ALA A 250 0.69 3.02 -18.98
N ALA A 251 0.70 2.17 -20.01
CA ALA A 251 0.50 2.59 -21.39
C ALA A 251 -0.90 3.17 -21.61
N ALA A 252 -1.94 2.62 -20.97
CA ALA A 252 -3.29 3.18 -21.01
C ALA A 252 -3.38 4.58 -20.40
N ILE A 253 -2.68 4.81 -19.28
CA ILE A 253 -2.65 6.12 -18.61
C ILE A 253 -1.83 7.14 -19.42
N GLU A 254 -0.62 6.78 -19.86
CA GLU A 254 0.23 7.69 -20.64
C GLU A 254 -0.36 7.99 -22.02
N GLY A 255 -0.96 6.98 -22.66
CA GLY A 255 -1.67 7.12 -23.93
C GLY A 255 -3.03 7.83 -23.83
N ARG A 256 -3.50 8.15 -22.62
CA ARG A 256 -4.82 8.76 -22.34
C ARG A 256 -5.97 8.01 -23.02
N LEU A 257 -5.89 6.68 -23.03
CA LEU A 257 -6.87 5.83 -23.70
C LEU A 257 -8.24 5.95 -23.00
N ARG A 258 -9.30 5.96 -23.81
CA ARG A 258 -10.68 5.91 -23.31
C ARG A 258 -11.19 4.47 -23.35
N GLY A 259 -12.14 4.14 -22.47
CA GLY A 259 -12.59 2.76 -22.24
C GLY A 259 -12.87 1.97 -23.52
N GLY A 260 -12.19 0.83 -23.67
CA GLY A 260 -12.27 -0.07 -24.82
C GLY A 260 -11.13 0.06 -25.85
N GLN A 261 -10.28 1.09 -25.76
CA GLN A 261 -9.09 1.22 -26.60
C GLN A 261 -7.89 0.46 -26.00
N ARG A 262 -7.28 -0.44 -26.78
CA ARG A 262 -6.05 -1.13 -26.38
C ARG A 262 -4.83 -0.25 -26.64
N ALA A 263 -3.85 -0.34 -25.74
CA ALA A 263 -2.58 0.35 -25.92
C ALA A 263 -1.76 -0.27 -27.06
N GLU A 264 -1.04 0.58 -27.80
CA GLU A 264 -0.12 0.12 -28.84
C GLU A 264 1.01 -0.73 -28.23
N PRO A 265 1.38 -1.88 -28.81
CA PRO A 265 2.44 -2.74 -28.27
C PRO A 265 3.76 -2.01 -28.01
N ARG A 266 4.15 -1.09 -28.89
CA ARG A 266 5.36 -0.27 -28.74
C ARG A 266 5.33 0.63 -27.51
N LEU A 267 4.15 1.19 -27.19
CA LEU A 267 3.99 2.01 -25.99
C LEU A 267 4.07 1.15 -24.72
N ILE A 268 3.52 -0.06 -24.74
CA ILE A 268 3.60 -1.02 -23.63
C ILE A 268 5.06 -1.36 -23.32
N GLU A 269 5.86 -1.69 -24.35
CA GLU A 269 7.29 -1.98 -24.18
C GLU A 269 8.08 -0.77 -23.67
N HIS A 270 7.77 0.41 -24.20
CA HIS A 270 8.37 1.66 -23.75
C HIS A 270 8.09 1.90 -22.26
N CYS A 271 6.82 1.77 -21.83
CA CYS A 271 6.43 1.89 -20.43
C CYS A 271 7.09 0.82 -19.56
N ALA A 272 7.14 -0.45 -20.01
CA ALA A 272 7.80 -1.54 -19.30
C ALA A 272 9.27 -1.21 -18.97
N LYS A 273 9.97 -0.57 -19.92
CA LYS A 273 11.37 -0.15 -19.77
C LYS A 273 11.54 1.04 -18.82
N GLN A 274 10.65 2.03 -18.91
CA GLN A 274 10.75 3.25 -18.10
C GLN A 274 10.38 3.04 -16.62
N LEU A 275 9.51 2.06 -16.33
CA LEU A 275 9.08 1.75 -14.96
C LEU A 275 10.16 1.12 -14.08
N LYS A 276 11.31 0.69 -14.65
CA LYS A 276 12.44 0.10 -13.92
C LYS A 276 12.00 -1.04 -12.98
N MET A 277 11.22 -1.97 -13.53
CA MET A 277 10.51 -2.99 -12.76
C MET A 277 11.27 -4.30 -12.54
N THR A 278 12.46 -4.47 -13.13
CA THR A 278 13.16 -5.77 -13.09
C THR A 278 13.80 -6.02 -11.72
N ALA A 279 14.21 -7.27 -11.46
CA ALA A 279 14.92 -7.62 -10.22
C ALA A 279 16.23 -6.85 -10.03
N ASP A 280 16.94 -6.55 -11.12
CA ASP A 280 18.19 -5.79 -11.09
C ASP A 280 17.94 -4.32 -10.75
N ASP A 281 16.92 -3.71 -11.36
CA ASP A 281 16.51 -2.35 -11.05
C ASP A 281 16.09 -2.22 -9.57
N ASN A 282 15.24 -3.13 -9.10
CA ASN A 282 14.73 -3.12 -7.72
C ASN A 282 15.82 -3.37 -6.67
N ARG A 283 16.81 -4.20 -6.99
CA ARG A 283 18.00 -4.40 -6.15
C ARG A 283 18.87 -3.15 -6.11
N ALA A 284 19.13 -2.53 -7.27
CA ALA A 284 19.94 -1.32 -7.36
C ALA A 284 19.31 -0.15 -6.60
N MET A 285 17.99 -0.03 -6.61
CA MET A 285 17.24 0.99 -5.87
C MET A 285 17.04 0.65 -4.37
N GLY A 286 17.42 -0.56 -3.93
CA GLY A 286 17.33 -0.97 -2.52
C GLY A 286 15.93 -1.37 -2.04
N PHE A 287 15.00 -1.70 -2.94
CA PHE A 287 13.66 -2.21 -2.59
C PHE A 287 13.64 -3.71 -2.30
N VAL A 288 14.63 -4.42 -2.84
CA VAL A 288 14.82 -5.86 -2.70
C VAL A 288 16.21 -6.11 -2.14
N ASP A 289 16.31 -6.97 -1.12
CA ASP A 289 17.56 -7.29 -0.44
C ASP A 289 18.40 -8.30 -1.24
N TRP A 290 17.74 -9.31 -1.82
CA TRP A 290 18.40 -10.43 -2.52
C TRP A 290 17.75 -10.75 -3.86
N LYS A 291 18.58 -11.00 -4.88
CA LYS A 291 18.13 -11.58 -6.15
C LYS A 291 18.46 -13.07 -6.17
N ILE A 292 17.49 -13.91 -6.50
CA ILE A 292 17.72 -15.33 -6.77
C ILE A 292 17.73 -15.56 -8.28
N ASN A 293 18.82 -16.12 -8.80
CA ASN A 293 18.96 -16.40 -10.22
C ASN A 293 18.18 -17.66 -10.60
N GLU A 294 17.34 -17.51 -11.60
CA GLU A 294 16.60 -18.59 -12.24
C GLU A 294 17.39 -19.22 -13.39
N PRO A 295 16.96 -20.39 -13.87
CA PRO A 295 17.43 -20.97 -15.12
C PRO A 295 17.13 -20.09 -16.34
N GLU A 296 17.78 -20.38 -17.46
CA GLU A 296 17.56 -19.70 -18.73
C GLU A 296 16.08 -19.69 -19.12
N LEU A 297 15.58 -18.51 -19.50
CA LEU A 297 14.19 -18.24 -19.84
C LEU A 297 13.18 -18.56 -18.72
N GLY A 298 13.63 -18.74 -17.48
CA GLY A 298 12.78 -18.85 -16.30
C GLY A 298 12.62 -20.23 -15.67
N ALA A 299 12.26 -20.25 -14.39
CA ALA A 299 12.02 -21.49 -13.65
C ALA A 299 10.71 -22.20 -14.08
N ARG A 300 10.79 -23.53 -14.25
CA ARG A 300 9.69 -24.46 -14.56
C ARG A 300 9.70 -25.63 -13.56
N PRO A 301 8.62 -26.42 -13.42
CA PRO A 301 8.51 -27.46 -12.39
C PRO A 301 9.65 -28.51 -12.38
N GLU A 302 10.26 -28.78 -13.53
CA GLU A 302 11.38 -29.72 -13.67
C GLU A 302 12.72 -29.18 -13.17
N HIS A 303 12.83 -27.88 -12.85
CA HIS A 303 14.08 -27.24 -12.44
C HIS A 303 14.40 -27.43 -10.94
N TYR A 304 14.64 -28.67 -10.51
CA TYR A 304 14.93 -29.03 -9.10
C TYR A 304 16.08 -28.26 -8.45
N ASP A 305 17.13 -27.93 -9.22
CA ASP A 305 18.26 -27.14 -8.71
C ASP A 305 17.86 -25.71 -8.33
N PHE A 306 16.86 -25.12 -9.00
CA PHE A 306 16.31 -23.83 -8.63
C PHE A 306 15.59 -23.91 -7.28
N PHE A 307 14.74 -24.91 -7.07
CA PHE A 307 14.06 -25.11 -5.78
C PHE A 307 15.05 -25.33 -4.63
N ARG A 308 16.14 -26.07 -4.86
CA ARG A 308 17.22 -26.23 -3.87
C ARG A 308 17.86 -24.89 -3.50
N LYS A 309 18.12 -24.03 -4.49
CA LYS A 309 18.63 -22.66 -4.26
C LYS A 309 17.61 -21.81 -3.50
N LEU A 310 16.33 -21.89 -3.87
CA LEU A 310 15.25 -21.15 -3.23
C LEU A 310 15.10 -21.54 -1.76
N ARG A 311 15.08 -22.85 -1.45
CA ARG A 311 15.06 -23.37 -0.08
C ARG A 311 16.20 -22.80 0.75
N LYS A 312 17.43 -22.88 0.23
CA LYS A 312 18.61 -22.33 0.93
C LYS A 312 18.47 -20.82 1.17
N SER A 313 17.99 -20.08 0.17
CA SER A 313 17.83 -18.63 0.26
C SER A 313 16.85 -18.24 1.37
N VAL A 314 15.64 -18.82 1.36
CA VAL A 314 14.59 -18.48 2.33
C VAL A 314 14.98 -18.88 3.76
N ILE A 315 15.62 -20.05 3.93
CA ILE A 315 16.17 -20.49 5.22
C ILE A 315 17.24 -19.51 5.72
N SER A 316 18.21 -19.17 4.87
CA SER A 316 19.31 -18.29 5.24
C SER A 316 18.85 -16.87 5.59
N SER A 317 17.84 -16.36 4.89
CA SER A 317 17.24 -15.06 5.19
C SER A 317 16.51 -15.07 6.53
N THR A 318 15.77 -16.13 6.83
CA THR A 318 15.10 -16.28 8.14
C THR A 318 16.10 -16.35 9.28
N ASP A 319 17.19 -17.10 9.09
CA ASP A 319 18.30 -17.19 10.03
C ASP A 319 18.96 -15.82 10.26
N GLU A 320 19.26 -15.11 9.19
CA GLU A 320 19.88 -13.78 9.23
C GLU A 320 19.02 -12.77 10.01
N ILE A 321 17.70 -12.74 9.77
CA ILE A 321 16.77 -11.89 10.51
C ILE A 321 16.90 -12.18 12.02
N VAL A 322 16.71 -13.45 12.41
CA VAL A 322 16.72 -13.86 13.83
C VAL A 322 18.06 -13.57 14.50
N LEU A 323 19.17 -13.73 13.77
CA LEU A 323 20.51 -13.47 14.28
C LEU A 323 20.78 -11.97 14.45
N ASN A 324 20.29 -11.12 13.54
CA ASN A 324 20.46 -9.67 13.60
C ASN A 324 19.73 -9.00 14.77
N VAL A 325 18.60 -9.57 15.19
CA VAL A 325 17.84 -9.10 16.36
C VAL A 325 18.22 -9.74 17.68
N ARG A 326 19.00 -10.83 17.70
CA ARG A 326 19.55 -11.38 18.95
C ARG A 326 20.76 -10.57 19.41
N GLY A 327 20.91 -10.36 20.73
CA GLY A 327 21.87 -9.41 21.34
C GLY A 327 23.36 -9.69 21.10
N MET A 328 23.72 -10.83 20.52
CA MET A 328 25.10 -11.25 20.33
C MET A 328 25.60 -10.97 18.90
N ARG A 329 25.48 -9.72 18.44
CA ARG A 329 25.77 -9.30 17.05
C ARG A 329 27.23 -9.54 16.62
N LEU A 330 28.19 -9.29 17.50
CA LEU A 330 29.62 -9.33 17.19
C LEU A 330 30.16 -10.76 17.02
N PHE A 331 29.80 -11.68 17.92
CA PHE A 331 30.33 -13.05 17.91
C PHE A 331 29.68 -13.95 16.85
N ARG A 332 28.42 -13.69 16.46
CA ARG A 332 27.68 -14.56 15.53
C ARG A 332 27.81 -14.17 14.06
N SER A 333 27.88 -12.87 13.75
CA SER A 333 28.08 -12.39 12.37
C SER A 333 29.45 -12.82 11.79
N LEU A 334 30.48 -12.84 12.64
CA LEU A 334 31.81 -13.35 12.28
C LEU A 334 31.81 -14.87 12.04
N ALA A 335 31.04 -15.63 12.84
CA ALA A 335 30.91 -17.08 12.71
C ALA A 335 30.18 -17.50 11.42
N LEU A 336 29.16 -16.75 10.99
CA LEU A 336 28.44 -17.00 9.72
C LEU A 336 29.28 -16.69 8.48
N ARG A 337 30.11 -15.64 8.52
CA ARG A 337 31.05 -15.35 7.42
C ARG A 337 32.11 -16.43 7.26
N ARG A 338 32.57 -17.05 8.37
CA ARG A 338 33.52 -18.16 8.36
C ARG A 338 32.92 -19.51 7.97
N HIS A 339 31.63 -19.74 8.26
CA HIS A 339 30.92 -20.97 7.91
C HIS A 339 29.89 -20.76 6.79
N LYS A 340 30.30 -20.19 5.65
CA LYS A 340 29.51 -20.26 4.41
C LYS A 340 29.53 -21.70 3.87
N GLY A 341 28.74 -22.59 4.45
CA GLY A 341 28.62 -23.98 3.97
C GLY A 341 28.17 -25.01 5.00
N ALA A 342 28.18 -24.71 6.30
CA ALA A 342 27.66 -25.61 7.32
C ALA A 342 26.20 -25.25 7.65
N ASP A 343 25.31 -26.24 7.66
CA ASP A 343 23.91 -26.14 8.10
C ASP A 343 23.87 -25.83 9.61
N VAL A 344 24.08 -24.56 9.97
CA VAL A 344 23.99 -24.11 11.36
C VAL A 344 22.51 -24.06 11.74
N TYR A 345 22.13 -24.85 12.75
CA TYR A 345 20.78 -24.79 13.29
C TYR A 345 20.55 -23.48 14.06
N VAL A 346 19.59 -22.68 13.61
CA VAL A 346 19.15 -21.45 14.28
C VAL A 346 17.72 -21.63 14.75
N ARG A 347 17.50 -21.60 16.07
CA ARG A 347 16.14 -21.59 16.65
C ARG A 347 15.45 -20.26 16.31
N TRP A 348 14.30 -20.28 15.65
CA TRP A 348 13.61 -19.07 15.19
C TRP A 348 12.73 -18.34 16.22
N SER A 349 12.50 -18.91 17.40
CA SER A 349 11.72 -18.24 18.45
C SER A 349 12.41 -16.98 18.97
N LEU A 350 11.68 -15.87 19.09
CA LEU A 350 12.21 -14.61 19.58
C LEU A 350 11.74 -14.27 21.01
N ASP A 351 12.66 -13.74 21.81
CA ASP A 351 12.39 -13.21 23.15
C ASP A 351 11.77 -11.80 23.05
N SER A 352 11.09 -11.30 24.08
CA SER A 352 10.38 -10.00 24.03
C SER A 352 11.26 -8.82 23.57
N ARG A 353 12.51 -8.71 24.06
CA ARG A 353 13.46 -7.68 23.63
C ARG A 353 13.94 -7.86 22.18
N ALA A 354 13.97 -9.09 21.67
CA ALA A 354 14.32 -9.36 20.28
C ALA A 354 13.14 -8.99 19.35
N LYS A 355 11.90 -9.22 19.80
CA LYS A 355 10.67 -8.79 19.10
C LYS A 355 10.63 -7.28 18.92
N GLU A 356 10.91 -6.49 19.96
CA GLU A 356 10.96 -5.02 19.85
C GLU A 356 12.05 -4.55 18.87
N ARG A 357 13.24 -5.18 18.91
CA ARG A 357 14.32 -4.89 17.96
C ARG A 357 13.96 -5.27 16.53
N LEU A 358 13.15 -6.31 16.33
CA LEU A 358 12.63 -6.71 15.02
C LEU A 358 11.72 -5.62 14.45
N LEU A 359 10.73 -5.18 15.23
CA LEU A 359 9.83 -4.10 14.83
C LEU A 359 10.59 -2.83 14.48
N TRP A 360 11.60 -2.47 15.29
CA TRP A 360 12.46 -1.32 15.01
C TRP A 360 13.30 -1.49 13.74
N ALA A 361 13.89 -2.66 13.54
CA ALA A 361 14.68 -2.96 12.34
C ALA A 361 13.82 -2.88 11.08
N ARG A 362 12.60 -3.45 11.12
CA ARG A 362 11.61 -3.36 10.04
C ARG A 362 11.24 -1.92 9.74
N TYR A 363 10.92 -1.12 10.76
CA TYR A 363 10.63 0.31 10.59
C TYR A 363 11.79 1.04 9.92
N MET A 364 13.00 0.83 10.42
CA MET A 364 14.21 1.49 9.90
C MET A 364 14.57 1.05 8.48
N LYS A 365 14.21 -0.18 8.09
CA LYS A 365 14.37 -0.66 6.71
C LYS A 365 13.48 0.14 5.76
N PHE A 366 12.16 0.16 6.00
CA PHE A 366 11.24 0.89 5.13
C PHE A 366 11.46 2.41 5.18
N ARG A 367 11.78 2.99 6.35
CA ARG A 367 12.08 4.42 6.46
C ARG A 367 13.20 4.88 5.52
N ARG A 368 14.23 4.04 5.33
CA ARG A 368 15.40 4.28 4.46
C ARG A 368 15.11 4.12 2.98
N MET A 369 14.10 3.35 2.58
CA MET A 369 13.74 3.18 1.17
C MET A 369 13.27 4.51 0.56
N ALA A 370 13.55 4.73 -0.73
CA ALA A 370 13.11 5.90 -1.51
C ALA A 370 13.50 7.29 -0.92
N GLN A 371 14.55 7.36 -0.08
CA GLN A 371 15.06 8.65 0.43
C GLN A 371 15.76 9.49 -0.64
N ASP A 372 16.33 8.84 -1.66
CA ASP A 372 17.03 9.49 -2.77
C ASP A 372 16.08 9.92 -3.90
N ALA A 373 14.78 9.63 -3.77
CA ALA A 373 13.77 9.82 -4.81
C ALA A 373 13.04 11.17 -4.75
N TYR A 374 13.41 12.03 -3.81
CA TYR A 374 12.92 13.41 -3.69
C TYR A 374 14.08 14.35 -3.40
N LEU A 375 13.87 15.65 -3.58
CA LEU A 375 14.90 16.65 -3.33
C LEU A 375 14.57 17.43 -2.06
N ASP A 376 15.54 17.49 -1.14
CA ASP A 376 15.45 18.24 0.12
C ASP A 376 16.50 19.35 0.12
N LYS A 377 16.09 20.57 -0.24
CA LYS A 377 16.97 21.75 -0.36
C LYS A 377 17.43 22.35 0.97
N ARG A 378 17.08 21.76 2.13
CA ARG A 378 17.49 22.31 3.43
C ARG A 378 19.01 22.26 3.57
N HIS A 379 19.60 23.42 3.84
CA HIS A 379 21.02 23.56 4.15
C HIS A 379 21.37 22.75 5.41
N TRP A 380 22.58 22.19 5.48
CA TRP A 380 23.05 21.44 6.66
C TRP A 380 22.76 22.16 7.99
N PHE A 381 22.95 23.47 8.02
CA PHE A 381 22.76 24.30 9.22
C PHE A 381 21.29 24.41 9.65
N SER A 382 20.34 24.48 8.69
CA SER A 382 18.91 24.51 9.01
C SER A 382 18.40 23.14 9.49
N ARG A 383 19.00 22.04 9.02
CA ARG A 383 18.73 20.69 9.56
C ARG A 383 19.13 20.59 11.04
N SER A 384 20.29 21.15 11.41
CA SER A 384 20.76 21.16 12.80
C SER A 384 19.93 22.10 13.68
N SER A 385 19.52 23.26 13.15
CA SER A 385 18.64 24.21 13.86
C SER A 385 17.22 23.69 14.09
N GLU A 386 16.63 23.00 13.12
CA GLU A 386 15.34 22.32 13.32
C GLU A 386 15.50 21.16 14.30
N TRP A 387 16.61 20.42 14.23
CA TRP A 387 16.88 19.36 15.19
C TRP A 387 17.01 19.90 16.62
N THR A 388 17.73 21.02 16.83
CA THR A 388 17.82 21.65 18.17
C THR A 388 16.47 22.23 18.62
N GLY A 389 15.76 22.94 17.74
CA GLY A 389 14.43 23.47 18.04
C GLY A 389 13.39 22.38 18.35
N GLU A 390 13.41 21.28 17.60
CA GLU A 390 12.59 20.10 17.85
C GLU A 390 13.03 19.34 19.11
N PHE A 391 14.32 19.31 19.42
CA PHE A 391 14.84 18.73 20.66
C PHE A 391 14.37 19.53 21.88
N PHE A 392 14.45 20.86 21.84
CA PHE A 392 13.92 21.73 22.90
C PHE A 392 12.39 21.64 23.00
N SER A 393 11.66 21.61 21.88
CA SER A 393 10.20 21.42 21.89
C SER A 393 9.80 20.03 22.39
N SER A 394 10.57 18.99 22.05
CA SER A 394 10.38 17.62 22.56
C SER A 394 10.70 17.53 24.04
N LEU A 395 11.76 18.19 24.53
CA LEU A 395 12.08 18.29 25.95
C LEU A 395 11.00 19.05 26.69
N TYR A 396 10.56 20.19 26.16
CA TYR A 396 9.47 20.97 26.73
C TYR A 396 8.17 20.14 26.82
N SER A 397 7.82 19.43 25.75
CA SER A 397 6.65 18.55 25.72
C SER A 397 6.82 17.35 26.67
N TYR A 398 8.01 16.76 26.74
CA TYR A 398 8.33 15.67 27.66
C TYR A 398 8.23 16.13 29.13
N PHE A 399 8.79 17.29 29.47
CA PHE A 399 8.68 17.86 30.81
C PHE A 399 7.23 18.20 31.14
N ARG A 400 6.54 18.95 30.28
CA ARG A 400 5.17 19.44 30.54
C ARG A 400 4.13 18.33 30.57
N TYR A 401 4.20 17.36 29.66
CA TYR A 401 3.16 16.35 29.47
C TYR A 401 3.56 14.95 29.94
N ASP A 402 4.82 14.56 29.80
CA ASP A 402 5.23 13.18 30.12
C ASP A 402 5.68 13.04 31.59
N LEU A 403 6.38 14.04 32.16
CA LEU A 403 6.78 14.03 33.57
C LEU A 403 5.63 14.44 34.50
N PHE A 404 4.99 15.58 34.22
CA PHE A 404 3.85 16.07 35.00
C PHE A 404 2.55 15.34 34.66
N GLY A 405 2.29 15.04 33.39
CA GLY A 405 1.04 14.39 32.97
C GLY A 405 0.94 12.91 33.36
N LYS A 406 2.05 12.14 33.43
CA LYS A 406 1.99 10.75 33.95
C LYS A 406 1.70 10.69 35.45
N GLN A 407 2.23 11.62 36.22
CA GLN A 407 1.92 11.76 37.65
C GLN A 407 0.47 12.19 37.84
N HIS A 408 0.02 13.19 37.07
CA HIS A 408 -1.36 13.69 37.14
C HIS A 408 -2.39 12.68 36.62
N LYS A 409 -2.08 11.90 35.57
CA LYS A 409 -2.94 10.81 35.06
C LYS A 409 -3.00 9.65 36.03
N LYS A 410 -1.88 9.22 36.63
CA LYS A 410 -1.91 8.18 37.67
C LYS A 410 -2.70 8.62 38.89
N VAL A 411 -2.56 9.87 39.32
CA VAL A 411 -3.33 10.41 40.45
C VAL A 411 -4.81 10.54 40.07
N ALA A 412 -5.13 10.97 38.85
CA ALA A 412 -6.50 11.07 38.37
C ALA A 412 -7.16 9.69 38.17
N GLU A 413 -6.48 8.71 37.59
CA GLU A 413 -6.95 7.32 37.46
C GLU A 413 -7.14 6.69 38.84
N LEU A 414 -6.19 6.86 39.76
CA LEU A 414 -6.31 6.32 41.12
C LEU A 414 -7.40 7.04 41.91
N ALA A 415 -7.61 8.34 41.69
CA ALA A 415 -8.74 9.09 42.25
C ALA A 415 -10.09 8.70 41.61
N GLU A 416 -10.14 8.41 40.31
CA GLU A 416 -11.33 7.92 39.62
C GLU A 416 -11.66 6.49 40.03
N ASP A 417 -10.67 5.61 40.16
CA ASP A 417 -10.80 4.24 40.66
C ASP A 417 -11.26 4.27 42.12
N MET A 418 -10.62 5.09 42.97
CA MET A 418 -11.10 5.32 44.33
C MET A 418 -12.51 5.93 44.34
N HIS A 419 -12.84 6.87 43.46
CA HIS A 419 -14.18 7.46 43.40
C HIS A 419 -15.23 6.45 42.92
N ALA A 420 -14.87 5.56 42.00
CA ALA A 420 -15.72 4.48 41.52
C ALA A 420 -15.92 3.42 42.61
N GLU A 421 -14.86 3.03 43.32
CA GLU A 421 -14.93 2.14 44.48
C GLU A 421 -15.75 2.78 45.61
N ILE A 422 -15.53 4.07 45.91
CA ILE A 422 -16.31 4.84 46.89
C ILE A 422 -17.76 4.95 46.42
N GLN A 423 -18.07 5.17 45.14
CA GLN A 423 -19.45 5.19 44.62
C GLN A 423 -20.12 3.82 44.69
N VAL A 424 -19.40 2.72 44.54
CA VAL A 424 -19.94 1.36 44.70
C VAL A 424 -20.21 1.07 46.18
N VAL A 425 -19.34 1.53 47.08
CA VAL A 425 -19.47 1.38 48.54
C VAL A 425 -20.55 2.32 49.11
N VAL A 426 -20.63 3.56 48.64
CA VAL A 426 -21.59 4.59 49.06
C VAL A 426 -22.94 4.44 48.34
N GLY A 427 -22.94 3.88 47.12
CA GLY A 427 -24.14 3.57 46.33
C GLY A 427 -25.04 2.52 46.97
N ARG A 428 -24.51 1.72 47.89
CA ARG A 428 -25.29 0.85 48.78
C ARG A 428 -25.94 1.59 49.97
N SER A 429 -25.44 2.78 50.30
CA SER A 429 -25.70 3.46 51.58
C SER A 429 -26.35 4.85 51.45
N SER A 430 -26.59 5.35 50.24
CA SER A 430 -26.99 6.76 50.06
C SER A 430 -28.06 6.95 48.99
N ARG A 431 -29.32 6.70 49.37
CA ARG A 431 -30.51 7.23 48.67
C ARG A 431 -30.92 8.62 49.20
N TYR A 432 -30.36 9.07 50.33
CA TYR A 432 -30.75 10.30 51.03
C TYR A 432 -29.85 11.51 50.75
N CYS A 433 -28.57 11.31 50.37
CA CYS A 433 -27.62 12.41 50.16
C CYS A 433 -27.64 13.03 48.75
N LYS A 434 -28.40 12.46 47.80
CA LYS A 434 -28.43 12.92 46.39
C LYS A 434 -29.03 14.31 46.19
N ASN A 435 -29.83 14.84 47.12
CA ASN A 435 -30.50 16.13 46.95
C ASN A 435 -29.70 17.34 47.46
N VAL A 436 -28.61 17.15 48.20
CA VAL A 436 -27.86 18.27 48.82
C VAL A 436 -26.57 18.57 48.07
N MET A 437 -25.90 17.56 47.50
CA MET A 437 -24.66 17.77 46.74
C MET A 437 -24.84 18.28 45.30
N SER A 438 -26.03 18.20 44.73
CA SER A 438 -26.27 18.67 43.35
C SER A 438 -26.29 20.19 43.18
N LYS A 439 -26.32 20.96 44.28
CA LYS A 439 -26.34 22.44 44.24
C LYS A 439 -25.00 23.13 44.48
N LEU A 440 -23.94 22.41 44.86
CA LEU A 440 -22.70 23.04 45.35
C LEU A 440 -21.48 22.90 44.42
N PHE A 441 -21.51 22.05 43.38
CA PHE A 441 -20.27 21.68 42.65
C PHE A 441 -20.32 21.70 41.11
N PHE A 442 -21.34 22.27 40.46
CA PHE A 442 -21.32 22.45 39.00
C PHE A 442 -21.28 23.93 38.62
N GLY A 443 -20.07 24.47 38.57
CA GLY A 443 -19.75 25.74 37.90
C GLY A 443 -19.10 25.47 36.55
N LYS A 444 -19.58 26.19 35.53
CA LYS A 444 -19.30 26.17 34.08
C LYS A 444 -20.07 25.13 33.28
N ASP A 445 -21.12 25.63 32.61
CA ASP A 445 -21.75 25.03 31.44
C ASP A 445 -20.66 24.61 30.43
N LYS A 446 -20.43 23.30 30.33
CA LYS A 446 -19.91 22.72 29.09
C LYS A 446 -21.02 22.89 28.07
N LYS A 447 -20.73 23.47 26.90
CA LYS A 447 -21.63 23.33 25.75
C LYS A 447 -21.95 21.85 25.62
N ASP A 448 -23.23 21.50 25.74
CA ASP A 448 -23.68 20.12 25.55
C ASP A 448 -23.23 19.69 24.16
N VAL A 449 -22.26 18.78 24.13
CA VAL A 449 -21.76 18.20 22.89
C VAL A 449 -22.76 17.13 22.52
N ASP A 450 -23.56 17.40 21.49
CA ASP A 450 -24.53 16.43 20.98
C ASP A 450 -23.77 15.18 20.48
N GLN A 451 -23.92 14.05 21.17
CA GLN A 451 -23.26 12.80 20.77
C GLN A 451 -24.00 12.10 19.61
N ALA A 452 -25.28 12.44 19.36
CA ALA A 452 -26.09 11.83 18.32
C ALA A 452 -25.80 12.42 16.93
N GLY A 453 -25.45 13.70 16.85
CA GLY A 453 -25.20 14.42 15.59
C GLY A 453 -24.02 13.92 14.73
N LEU A 454 -23.03 13.22 15.33
CA LEU A 454 -21.83 12.76 14.61
C LEU A 454 -22.03 11.50 13.76
N THR A 455 -23.01 10.67 14.14
CA THR A 455 -23.35 9.42 13.44
C THR A 455 -24.60 9.57 12.59
N SER A 456 -25.40 10.60 12.81
CA SER A 456 -26.45 10.98 11.87
C SER A 456 -25.85 11.56 10.60
N LEU A 457 -26.42 11.19 9.45
CA LEU A 457 -26.08 11.82 8.19
C LEU A 457 -26.45 13.30 8.27
N SER A 458 -25.50 14.18 7.90
CA SER A 458 -25.80 15.60 7.71
C SER A 458 -26.97 15.78 6.74
N ALA A 459 -28.05 16.39 7.21
CA ALA A 459 -29.20 16.73 6.39
C ALA A 459 -28.91 18.05 5.65
N TRP A 460 -28.88 18.02 4.33
CA TRP A 460 -28.57 19.21 3.52
C TRP A 460 -29.63 20.31 3.62
N ASP A 461 -30.85 19.92 4.01
CA ASP A 461 -32.08 20.73 4.12
C ASP A 461 -32.22 21.43 5.49
N GLU A 462 -31.52 20.93 6.51
CA GLU A 462 -31.45 21.57 7.83
C GLU A 462 -30.49 22.76 7.78
N GLY A 463 -30.90 23.82 7.09
CA GLY A 463 -30.54 25.20 7.44
C GLY A 463 -29.10 25.47 7.85
N GLY A 464 -28.11 24.86 7.19
CA GLY A 464 -26.69 25.22 7.29
C GLY A 464 -26.41 26.58 6.64
N GLN A 465 -27.26 27.58 6.92
CA GLN A 465 -26.92 28.98 6.75
C GLN A 465 -25.88 29.28 7.83
N ASN A 466 -24.61 29.13 7.46
CA ASN A 466 -23.58 29.86 8.18
C ASN A 466 -23.95 31.34 8.00
N SER A 467 -24.46 31.98 9.04
CA SER A 467 -24.89 33.39 9.06
C SER A 467 -23.71 34.37 8.96
N GLY A 468 -22.54 33.90 8.49
CA GLY A 468 -21.30 34.65 8.36
C GLY A 468 -20.75 34.55 6.94
N LYS A 469 -20.20 35.67 6.45
CA LYS A 469 -19.51 35.72 5.15
C LYS A 469 -18.30 34.78 5.17
N TRP A 470 -18.17 33.92 4.15
CA TRP A 470 -16.98 33.10 3.94
C TRP A 470 -15.74 33.98 3.82
N GLN A 471 -14.65 33.58 4.47
CA GLN A 471 -13.41 34.36 4.46
C GLN A 471 -12.74 34.32 3.08
N TYR A 472 -12.82 33.17 2.42
CA TYR A 472 -12.39 33.00 1.04
C TYR A 472 -13.58 32.62 0.16
N VAL A 473 -13.80 33.42 -0.87
CA VAL A 473 -14.78 33.16 -1.92
C VAL A 473 -14.03 32.69 -3.17
N SER A 474 -14.52 31.60 -3.78
CA SER A 474 -13.88 31.05 -4.98
C SER A 474 -13.86 32.09 -6.11
N PRO A 475 -12.77 32.17 -6.90
CA PRO A 475 -12.75 33.00 -8.10
C PRO A 475 -13.87 32.68 -9.09
N GLN A 476 -14.41 31.45 -9.06
CA GLN A 476 -15.54 31.03 -9.89
C GLN A 476 -16.82 31.84 -9.59
N ALA A 477 -16.96 32.37 -8.38
CA ALA A 477 -18.08 33.26 -8.01
C ALA A 477 -18.04 34.60 -8.75
N LYS A 478 -16.90 35.00 -9.36
CA LYS A 478 -16.81 36.24 -10.15
C LYS A 478 -17.31 36.07 -11.58
N ALA A 479 -17.50 34.82 -12.04
CA ALA A 479 -17.94 34.55 -13.39
C ALA A 479 -19.46 34.67 -13.46
N ASP A 480 -19.96 35.56 -14.32
CA ASP A 480 -21.39 35.77 -14.52
C ASP A 480 -21.98 34.71 -15.46
N ARG A 481 -22.28 33.53 -14.91
CA ARG A 481 -22.80 32.39 -15.69
C ARG A 481 -23.73 31.50 -14.87
N ALA A 482 -24.67 30.87 -15.56
CA ALA A 482 -25.45 29.76 -15.02
C ALA A 482 -24.61 28.46 -15.03
N VAL A 483 -24.71 27.69 -13.95
CA VAL A 483 -24.06 26.39 -13.78
C VAL A 483 -25.14 25.32 -13.67
N ILE A 484 -25.08 24.35 -14.57
CA ILE A 484 -26.01 23.22 -14.62
C ILE A 484 -25.56 22.17 -13.60
N CYS A 485 -26.49 21.66 -12.80
CA CYS A 485 -26.21 20.57 -11.87
C CYS A 485 -26.04 19.25 -12.62
N PRO A 486 -24.99 18.43 -12.34
CA PRO A 486 -24.86 17.10 -12.92
C PRO A 486 -26.06 16.18 -12.62
N ASN A 487 -26.79 16.46 -11.54
CA ASN A 487 -27.94 15.67 -11.10
C ASN A 487 -29.28 16.22 -11.59
N THR A 488 -29.31 17.18 -12.52
CA THR A 488 -30.57 17.74 -13.06
C THR A 488 -31.48 16.67 -13.65
N SER A 489 -30.93 15.66 -14.32
CA SER A 489 -31.73 14.55 -14.88
C SER A 489 -32.37 13.64 -13.82
N VAL A 490 -31.82 13.59 -12.61
CA VAL A 490 -32.28 12.70 -11.53
C VAL A 490 -33.18 13.43 -10.55
N HIS A 491 -32.83 14.66 -10.18
CA HIS A 491 -33.49 15.44 -9.13
C HIS A 491 -34.26 16.65 -9.66
N GLY A 492 -34.22 16.95 -10.96
CA GLY A 492 -34.92 18.10 -11.53
C GLY A 492 -34.37 19.46 -11.06
N CYS A 493 -33.07 19.53 -10.73
CA CYS A 493 -32.43 20.74 -10.22
C CYS A 493 -32.49 21.89 -11.22
N LEU A 494 -32.84 23.09 -10.74
CA LEU A 494 -32.73 24.32 -11.52
C LEU A 494 -31.27 24.75 -11.68
N ASP A 495 -31.01 25.48 -12.77
CA ASP A 495 -29.71 26.10 -13.03
C ASP A 495 -29.37 27.13 -11.94
N GLN A 496 -28.12 27.12 -11.49
CA GLN A 496 -27.68 27.96 -10.39
C GLN A 496 -26.75 29.06 -10.87
N TRP A 497 -26.93 30.27 -10.33
CA TRP A 497 -26.05 31.39 -10.62
C TRP A 497 -24.69 31.19 -9.95
N ALA A 498 -23.60 31.24 -10.70
CA ALA A 498 -22.26 30.97 -10.18
C ALA A 498 -21.85 31.88 -8.99
N PRO A 499 -22.13 33.20 -8.99
CA PRO A 499 -21.92 34.07 -7.83
C PRO A 499 -22.59 33.57 -6.55
N ASP A 500 -23.84 33.12 -6.63
CA ASP A 500 -24.59 32.66 -5.45
C ASP A 500 -24.10 31.27 -5.02
N LEU A 501 -23.95 30.36 -5.98
CA LEU A 501 -23.49 28.99 -5.74
C LEU A 501 -22.13 28.96 -5.04
N PHE A 502 -21.13 29.65 -5.57
CA PHE A 502 -19.76 29.63 -5.04
C PHE A 502 -19.52 30.69 -3.97
N GLY A 503 -20.33 31.75 -3.94
CA GLY A 503 -20.23 32.85 -2.99
C GLY A 503 -20.97 32.61 -1.70
N GLU A 504 -22.23 32.18 -1.74
CA GLU A 504 -23.07 32.00 -0.54
C GLU A 504 -23.17 30.53 -0.14
N TRP A 505 -23.39 29.64 -1.10
CA TRP A 505 -23.65 28.22 -0.86
C TRP A 505 -22.40 27.34 -0.80
N ALA A 506 -21.19 27.92 -0.82
CA ALA A 506 -19.91 27.20 -0.77
C ALA A 506 -19.76 26.11 -1.85
N GLY A 507 -20.38 26.29 -3.01
CA GLY A 507 -20.39 25.31 -4.10
C GLY A 507 -21.29 24.10 -3.82
N VAL A 508 -22.29 24.23 -2.95
CA VAL A 508 -23.30 23.19 -2.68
C VAL A 508 -24.60 23.56 -3.41
N CYS A 509 -25.13 22.63 -4.20
CA CYS A 509 -26.39 22.80 -4.90
C CYS A 509 -27.56 22.93 -3.91
N SER A 510 -28.27 24.05 -3.97
CA SER A 510 -29.45 24.33 -3.14
C SER A 510 -30.63 23.36 -3.29
N PHE A 511 -30.70 22.54 -4.36
CA PHE A 511 -31.83 21.62 -4.59
C PHE A 511 -31.54 20.16 -4.21
N CYS A 512 -30.33 19.67 -4.49
CA CYS A 512 -29.99 18.25 -4.28
C CYS A 512 -28.80 18.03 -3.34
N GLY A 513 -28.17 19.12 -2.86
CA GLY A 513 -26.97 19.04 -2.03
C GLY A 513 -25.74 18.48 -2.77
N HIS A 514 -25.72 18.45 -4.11
CA HIS A 514 -24.51 18.08 -4.85
C HIS A 514 -23.40 19.11 -4.61
N HIS A 515 -22.21 18.61 -4.28
CA HIS A 515 -21.05 19.45 -4.00
C HIS A 515 -20.19 19.57 -5.25
N PHE A 516 -20.16 20.77 -5.82
CA PHE A 516 -19.28 21.07 -6.94
C PHE A 516 -17.82 21.07 -6.51
N PRO A 517 -16.88 20.69 -7.38
CA PRO A 517 -15.45 20.77 -7.09
C PRO A 517 -15.04 22.21 -6.72
N MET A 518 -14.41 22.37 -5.56
CA MET A 518 -13.85 23.63 -5.08
C MET A 518 -12.33 23.59 -5.15
N GLU A 519 -11.68 24.74 -5.07
CA GLU A 519 -10.24 24.82 -4.96
C GLU A 519 -9.77 24.53 -3.52
N TYR A 520 -8.57 23.95 -3.36
CA TYR A 520 -8.02 23.63 -2.04
C TYR A 520 -7.84 24.86 -1.14
N GLN A 521 -7.66 26.05 -1.72
CA GLN A 521 -7.58 27.33 -1.01
C GLN A 521 -8.86 27.65 -0.24
N TRP A 522 -10.04 27.28 -0.77
CA TRP A 522 -11.30 27.51 -0.07
C TRP A 522 -11.32 26.80 1.28
N TYR A 523 -10.82 25.56 1.32
CA TYR A 523 -10.74 24.78 2.55
C TYR A 523 -9.68 25.32 3.52
N LEU A 524 -8.52 25.74 3.02
CA LEU A 524 -7.48 26.34 3.84
C LEU A 524 -8.00 27.55 4.63
N HIS A 525 -8.77 28.43 3.98
CA HIS A 525 -9.22 29.66 4.62
C HIS A 525 -10.52 29.53 5.42
N ASN A 526 -11.41 28.58 5.06
CA ASN A 526 -12.72 28.49 5.70
C ASN A 526 -12.80 27.42 6.80
N ILE A 527 -11.99 26.36 6.75
CA ILE A 527 -11.99 25.31 7.79
C ILE A 527 -11.13 25.69 8.99
N PHE A 528 -9.97 26.30 8.76
CA PHE A 528 -9.00 26.61 9.81
C PHE A 528 -9.19 28.02 10.37
N ASP A 529 -8.65 28.28 11.56
CA ASP A 529 -8.73 29.61 12.19
C ASP A 529 -7.90 30.64 11.39
N PRO A 530 -8.38 31.88 11.22
CA PRO A 530 -7.67 32.93 10.50
C PRO A 530 -6.25 33.15 11.01
N GLY A 531 -5.26 33.12 10.12
CA GLY A 531 -3.85 33.34 10.47
C GLY A 531 -3.19 32.22 11.28
N SER A 532 -3.85 31.07 11.45
CA SER A 532 -3.30 29.94 12.22
C SER A 532 -2.39 29.01 11.43
N ILE A 533 -2.40 29.09 10.09
CA ILE A 533 -1.69 28.15 9.21
C ILE A 533 -0.20 28.48 9.19
N TYR A 534 0.60 27.53 9.63
CA TYR A 534 2.06 27.54 9.54
C TYR A 534 2.54 26.34 8.71
N GLU A 535 2.90 26.58 7.46
CA GLU A 535 3.40 25.53 6.57
C GLU A 535 4.79 25.06 6.99
N VAL A 536 4.99 23.74 7.00
CA VAL A 536 6.24 23.08 7.36
C VAL A 536 6.73 22.20 6.22
N PHE A 537 8.04 22.00 6.14
CA PHE A 537 8.70 21.15 5.13
C PHE A 537 8.49 21.62 3.68
N THR A 538 8.38 22.93 3.46
CA THR A 538 8.18 23.54 2.13
C THR A 538 9.36 23.30 1.18
N GLU A 539 10.49 22.82 1.69
CA GLU A 539 11.73 22.58 0.95
C GLU A 539 11.75 21.24 0.21
N ILE A 540 10.86 20.31 0.57
CA ILE A 540 10.75 19.00 -0.09
C ILE A 540 10.03 19.16 -1.43
N GLU A 541 10.66 18.65 -2.48
CA GLU A 541 10.24 18.84 -3.86
C GLU A 541 10.15 17.50 -4.62
N SER A 542 9.10 17.37 -5.43
CA SER A 542 8.92 16.23 -6.34
C SER A 542 9.89 16.30 -7.51
N THR A 543 10.53 15.18 -7.82
CA THR A 543 11.52 15.03 -8.90
C THR A 543 11.18 13.85 -9.81
N ASN A 544 12.02 13.63 -10.83
CA ASN A 544 11.94 12.52 -11.75
C ASN A 544 13.04 11.46 -11.46
N PRO A 545 12.89 10.63 -10.40
CA PRO A 545 13.94 9.71 -9.97
C PRO A 545 14.27 8.63 -11.02
N LEU A 546 13.31 8.25 -11.85
CA LEU A 546 13.49 7.23 -12.89
C LEU A 546 13.96 7.81 -14.23
N LYS A 547 14.08 9.14 -14.36
CA LYS A 547 14.29 9.83 -15.64
C LYS A 547 13.23 9.42 -16.67
N PHE A 548 11.97 9.32 -16.23
CA PHE A 548 10.83 9.02 -17.07
C PHE A 548 10.68 10.13 -18.12
N GLU A 549 10.52 9.76 -19.39
CA GLU A 549 10.57 10.71 -20.50
C GLU A 549 9.41 11.70 -20.46
N GLY A 550 9.71 12.98 -20.70
CA GLY A 550 8.73 14.06 -20.66
C GLY A 550 8.14 14.35 -19.27
N PHE A 551 8.56 13.65 -18.21
CA PHE A 551 8.00 13.84 -16.89
C PHE A 551 8.48 15.13 -16.20
N ASP A 552 9.70 15.58 -16.46
CA ASP A 552 10.23 16.84 -15.89
C ASP A 552 9.39 18.05 -16.33
N LEU A 553 9.09 18.17 -17.62
CA LEU A 553 8.23 19.23 -18.16
C LEU A 553 6.84 19.21 -17.52
N LYS A 554 6.26 18.02 -17.39
CA LYS A 554 4.96 17.76 -16.75
C LYS A 554 4.96 18.11 -15.24
N LEU A 555 6.10 17.98 -14.56
CA LEU A 555 6.26 18.39 -13.16
C LEU A 555 6.41 19.90 -13.03
N ASP A 556 7.23 20.53 -13.88
CA ASP A 556 7.45 21.98 -13.85
C ASP A 556 6.18 22.76 -14.18
N GLU A 557 5.37 22.26 -15.12
CA GLU A 557 4.05 22.81 -15.40
C GLU A 557 3.14 22.75 -14.16
N ALA A 558 3.13 21.62 -13.45
CA ALA A 558 2.33 21.45 -12.24
C ALA A 558 2.80 22.37 -11.10
N LYS A 559 4.12 22.52 -10.94
CA LYS A 559 4.72 23.45 -9.97
C LYS A 559 4.36 24.89 -10.29
N ARG A 560 4.46 25.30 -11.55
CA ARG A 560 4.10 26.67 -11.99
C ARG A 560 2.60 26.95 -11.82
N LYS A 561 1.74 25.98 -12.14
CA LYS A 561 0.28 26.14 -12.03
C LYS A 561 -0.20 26.25 -10.58
N THR A 562 0.41 25.49 -9.67
CA THR A 562 -0.04 25.43 -8.27
C THR A 562 0.74 26.36 -7.34
N GLY A 563 1.96 26.78 -7.73
CA GLY A 563 2.89 27.48 -6.84
C GLY A 563 3.53 26.57 -5.78
N HIS A 564 3.20 25.27 -5.75
CA HIS A 564 3.72 24.31 -4.78
C HIS A 564 4.74 23.35 -5.41
N LYS A 565 5.69 22.89 -4.60
CA LYS A 565 6.79 22.00 -5.05
C LYS A 565 6.39 20.52 -5.18
N CYS A 566 5.27 20.12 -4.58
CA CYS A 566 4.73 18.77 -4.59
C CYS A 566 3.22 18.79 -4.30
N GLY A 567 2.54 17.65 -4.47
CA GLY A 567 1.10 17.52 -4.29
C GLY A 567 0.60 17.38 -2.85
N CYS A 568 1.48 17.45 -1.86
CA CYS A 568 1.14 17.40 -0.44
C CYS A 568 1.61 18.69 0.27
N MET A 569 0.66 19.38 0.90
CA MET A 569 0.93 20.52 1.76
C MET A 569 0.84 20.07 3.22
N THR A 570 1.85 20.35 4.02
CA THR A 570 1.89 19.98 5.44
C THR A 570 2.00 21.22 6.30
N PHE A 571 1.11 21.38 7.26
CA PHE A 571 1.06 22.59 8.08
C PHE A 571 0.50 22.32 9.47
N GLU A 572 0.87 23.17 10.42
CA GLU A 572 0.20 23.28 11.72
C GLU A 572 -0.90 24.33 11.58
N ALA A 573 -2.09 24.04 12.11
CA ALA A 573 -3.22 24.96 12.11
C ALA A 573 -4.03 24.85 13.40
N ARG A 574 -5.00 25.75 13.58
CA ARG A 574 -6.00 25.64 14.64
C ARG A 574 -7.39 25.48 14.06
N ILE A 575 -8.21 24.68 14.73
CA ILE A 575 -9.66 24.57 14.48
C ILE A 575 -10.34 24.87 15.80
N GLU A 576 -11.05 26.01 15.88
CA GLU A 576 -11.74 26.46 17.10
C GLU A 576 -10.80 26.44 18.32
N GLY A 577 -9.57 26.95 18.13
CA GLY A 577 -8.53 27.00 19.16
C GLY A 577 -7.74 25.71 19.42
N THR A 578 -8.18 24.56 18.87
CA THR A 578 -7.46 23.27 19.02
C THR A 578 -6.34 23.18 17.99
N SER A 579 -5.09 22.96 18.43
CA SER A 579 -3.94 22.85 17.52
C SER A 579 -3.90 21.47 16.86
N VAL A 580 -3.75 21.43 15.53
CA VAL A 580 -3.79 20.22 14.70
C VAL A 580 -2.63 20.24 13.71
N MET A 581 -2.02 19.06 13.49
CA MET A 581 -1.11 18.86 12.36
C MET A 581 -1.88 18.34 11.16
N VAL A 582 -1.75 19.00 10.00
CA VAL A 582 -2.52 18.68 8.80
C VAL A 582 -1.59 18.27 7.67
N ALA A 583 -1.97 17.20 6.96
CA ALA A 583 -1.43 16.85 5.64
C ALA A 583 -2.55 16.93 4.61
N MET A 584 -2.46 17.91 3.71
CA MET A 584 -3.46 18.16 2.67
C MET A 584 -2.96 17.66 1.31
N PHE A 585 -3.69 16.71 0.70
CA PHE A 585 -3.39 16.16 -0.63
C PHE A 585 -4.14 16.96 -1.69
N MET A 586 -3.40 17.76 -2.47
CA MET A 586 -3.96 18.73 -3.42
C MET A 586 -4.20 18.09 -4.79
N GLY A 587 -5.48 17.92 -5.15
CA GLY A 587 -5.88 17.40 -6.47
C GLY A 587 -5.37 18.26 -7.65
N ALA A 588 -5.16 19.56 -7.43
CA ALA A 588 -4.63 20.48 -8.45
C ALA A 588 -3.22 20.11 -8.93
N PHE A 589 -2.41 19.46 -8.10
CA PHE A 589 -1.06 19.01 -8.45
C PHE A 589 -1.11 17.59 -9.01
N ARG A 590 -1.23 17.46 -10.34
CA ARG A 590 -1.27 16.17 -11.05
C ARG A 590 -2.31 15.19 -10.49
N GLY A 591 -3.51 15.66 -10.17
CA GLY A 591 -4.57 14.84 -9.59
C GLY A 591 -4.29 14.43 -8.14
N GLY A 592 -3.33 15.05 -7.46
CA GLY A 592 -2.92 14.68 -6.09
C GLY A 592 -2.26 13.30 -6.01
N SER A 593 -1.59 12.87 -7.09
CA SER A 593 -0.84 11.61 -7.11
C SER A 593 0.27 11.63 -6.05
N VAL A 594 0.42 10.55 -5.29
CA VAL A 594 1.41 10.43 -4.21
C VAL A 594 2.69 9.79 -4.73
N GLY A 595 3.82 10.48 -4.61
CA GLY A 595 5.17 9.97 -4.84
C GLY A 595 6.04 10.05 -3.60
N ALA A 596 7.35 9.92 -3.77
CA ALA A 596 8.33 9.90 -2.70
C ALA A 596 8.37 11.20 -1.88
N ALA A 597 8.21 12.36 -2.53
CA ALA A 597 8.17 13.66 -1.85
C ALA A 597 6.93 13.80 -0.95
N GLU A 598 5.75 13.43 -1.45
CA GLU A 598 4.50 13.48 -0.69
C GLU A 598 4.53 12.52 0.50
N GLY A 599 5.04 11.29 0.29
CA GLY A 599 5.21 10.31 1.35
C GLY A 599 6.20 10.77 2.43
N GLU A 600 7.32 11.38 2.03
CA GLU A 600 8.30 11.92 2.98
C GLU A 600 7.71 13.06 3.82
N LYS A 601 7.00 14.01 3.19
CA LYS A 601 6.30 15.08 3.91
C LYS A 601 5.31 14.52 4.93
N PHE A 602 4.51 13.54 4.51
CA PHE A 602 3.53 12.90 5.38
C PHE A 602 4.20 12.24 6.60
N ILE A 603 5.28 11.48 6.40
CA ILE A 603 6.00 10.82 7.50
C ILE A 603 6.59 11.84 8.47
N ARG A 604 7.24 12.90 7.96
CA ARG A 604 7.82 13.96 8.81
C ARG A 604 6.76 14.74 9.57
N ALA A 605 5.62 15.03 8.92
CA ALA A 605 4.47 15.65 9.57
C ALA A 605 3.93 14.78 10.71
N MET A 606 3.80 13.47 10.51
CA MET A 606 3.39 12.54 11.58
C MET A 606 4.42 12.44 12.70
N GLU A 607 5.71 12.39 12.38
CA GLU A 607 6.78 12.40 13.39
C GLU A 607 6.75 13.68 14.23
N ARG A 608 6.49 14.82 13.60
CA ARG A 608 6.34 16.12 14.27
C ARG A 608 5.08 16.18 15.13
N ALA A 609 3.94 15.70 14.62
CA ALA A 609 2.70 15.58 15.39
C ALA A 609 2.89 14.70 16.63
N ARG A 610 3.62 13.57 16.49
CA ARG A 610 3.97 12.69 17.61
C ARG A 610 4.83 13.40 18.65
N LYS A 611 5.85 14.17 18.23
CA LYS A 611 6.76 14.90 19.15
C LYS A 611 6.03 16.02 19.89
N LYS A 612 5.18 16.77 19.20
CA LYS A 612 4.40 17.90 19.74
C LYS A 612 3.09 17.47 20.41
N GLN A 613 2.78 16.18 20.35
CA GLN A 613 1.55 15.62 20.90
C GLN A 613 0.26 16.22 20.30
N LEU A 614 0.25 16.48 18.99
CA LEU A 614 -0.89 17.05 18.26
C LEU A 614 -1.76 15.96 17.62
N PRO A 615 -3.10 16.15 17.52
CA PRO A 615 -3.94 15.34 16.63
C PRO A 615 -3.50 15.55 15.17
N PHE A 616 -3.69 14.52 14.35
CA PHE A 616 -3.28 14.53 12.95
C PHE A 616 -4.49 14.39 12.03
N LEU A 617 -4.63 15.31 11.07
CA LEU A 617 -5.67 15.31 10.06
C LEU A 617 -5.08 15.13 8.67
N SER A 618 -5.50 14.10 7.94
CA SER A 618 -5.30 14.03 6.49
C SER A 618 -6.51 14.61 5.77
N TYR A 619 -6.34 15.77 5.16
CA TYR A 619 -7.37 16.39 4.33
C TYR A 619 -7.13 16.01 2.87
N VAL A 620 -7.95 15.14 2.33
CA VAL A 620 -7.79 14.62 0.96
C VAL A 620 -8.68 15.43 0.04
N HIS A 621 -8.16 16.58 -0.41
CA HIS A 621 -8.85 17.36 -1.44
C HIS A 621 -9.02 16.51 -2.70
N GLY A 622 -8.00 15.74 -3.10
CA GLY A 622 -8.16 14.68 -4.08
C GLY A 622 -6.86 13.92 -4.30
N THR A 623 -6.95 12.62 -4.60
CA THR A 623 -5.81 11.79 -4.96
C THR A 623 -6.17 10.76 -6.05
N ALA A 624 -5.40 10.79 -7.13
CA ALA A 624 -5.50 9.84 -8.24
C ALA A 624 -4.77 8.51 -7.95
N GLY A 625 -4.12 8.38 -6.78
CA GLY A 625 -3.35 7.19 -6.42
C GLY A 625 -1.85 7.42 -6.35
N ILE A 626 -1.08 6.35 -6.53
CA ILE A 626 0.38 6.39 -6.54
C ILE A 626 0.87 6.92 -7.89
N ARG A 627 1.88 7.78 -7.86
CA ARG A 627 2.49 8.36 -9.06
C ARG A 627 3.28 7.32 -9.85
N ILE A 628 2.73 6.91 -11.00
CA ILE A 628 3.29 5.83 -11.82
C ILE A 628 4.68 6.15 -12.39
N GLN A 629 4.97 7.43 -12.68
CA GLN A 629 6.23 7.84 -13.30
C GLN A 629 7.44 7.71 -12.35
N GLU A 630 7.20 7.54 -11.05
CA GLU A 630 8.24 7.23 -10.06
C GLU A 630 8.46 5.72 -9.86
N GLY A 631 7.63 4.87 -10.49
CA GLY A 631 7.68 3.42 -10.39
C GLY A 631 7.59 2.95 -8.93
N VAL A 632 8.49 2.05 -8.54
CA VAL A 632 8.50 1.45 -7.20
C VAL A 632 8.77 2.46 -6.09
N ASN A 633 9.43 3.60 -6.37
CA ASN A 633 9.58 4.69 -5.41
C ASN A 633 8.22 5.23 -4.91
N GLY A 634 7.19 5.16 -5.74
CA GLY A 634 5.83 5.50 -5.36
C GLY A 634 5.15 4.41 -4.53
N VAL A 635 5.20 3.15 -4.97
CA VAL A 635 4.52 2.02 -4.29
C VAL A 635 5.01 1.87 -2.86
N ILE A 636 6.32 1.99 -2.66
CA ILE A 636 6.92 1.80 -1.34
C ILE A 636 6.46 2.86 -0.34
N GLN A 637 5.86 3.97 -0.80
CA GLN A 637 5.24 4.94 0.12
C GLN A 637 4.07 4.34 0.89
N MET A 638 3.39 3.33 0.34
CA MET A 638 2.30 2.62 1.03
C MET A 638 2.78 2.04 2.37
N PRO A 639 3.72 1.07 2.42
CA PRO A 639 4.22 0.57 3.70
C PRO A 639 4.97 1.65 4.51
N ARG A 640 5.74 2.55 3.87
CA ARG A 640 6.50 3.60 4.58
C ARG A 640 5.58 4.51 5.40
N CYS A 641 4.52 5.03 4.79
CA CYS A 641 3.58 5.91 5.44
C CYS A 641 2.73 5.15 6.46
N THR A 642 2.26 3.94 6.13
CA THR A 642 1.47 3.12 7.07
C THR A 642 2.24 2.78 8.35
N MET A 643 3.55 2.51 8.26
CA MET A 643 4.38 2.31 9.45
C MET A 643 4.51 3.58 10.30
N ALA A 644 4.53 4.77 9.68
CA ALA A 644 4.52 6.04 10.42
C ALA A 644 3.16 6.26 11.13
N VAL A 645 2.05 5.97 10.45
CA VAL A 645 0.69 5.99 11.04
C VAL A 645 0.62 5.09 12.27
N ARG A 646 1.13 3.86 12.15
CA ARG A 646 1.14 2.91 13.26
C ARG A 646 1.91 3.44 14.45
N ARG A 647 3.13 3.93 14.25
CA ARG A 647 3.95 4.50 15.34
C ARG A 647 3.31 5.73 16.00
N TYR A 648 2.62 6.55 15.22
CA TYR A 648 1.88 7.70 15.74
C TYR A 648 0.67 7.26 16.58
N THR A 649 -0.09 6.28 16.09
CA THR A 649 -1.29 5.75 16.75
C THR A 649 -0.94 4.96 18.02
N GLU A 650 0.09 4.10 17.97
CA GLU A 650 0.62 3.36 19.14
C GLU A 650 1.17 4.29 20.23
N ALA A 651 1.61 5.50 19.87
CA ALA A 651 2.02 6.49 20.85
C ALA A 651 0.83 7.15 21.57
N GLY A 652 -0.41 6.97 21.10
CA GLY A 652 -1.62 7.60 21.63
C GLY A 652 -2.06 8.86 20.88
N GLY A 653 -1.71 8.99 19.59
CA GLY A 653 -2.18 10.07 18.72
C GLY A 653 -3.57 9.81 18.12
N LEU A 654 -4.35 10.87 17.88
CA LEU A 654 -5.61 10.79 17.14
C LEU A 654 -5.37 11.04 15.65
N TYR A 655 -5.69 10.05 14.82
CA TYR A 655 -5.60 10.16 13.37
C TYR A 655 -7.00 10.23 12.75
N LEU A 656 -7.26 11.29 11.98
CA LEU A 656 -8.50 11.53 11.23
C LEU A 656 -8.21 11.68 9.74
N VAL A 657 -9.11 11.19 8.88
CA VAL A 657 -9.04 11.38 7.43
C VAL A 657 -10.38 11.93 6.93
N LEU A 658 -10.32 12.94 6.07
CA LEU A 658 -11.50 13.51 5.41
C LEU A 658 -11.28 13.49 3.89
N TYR A 659 -12.17 12.80 3.17
CA TYR A 659 -12.18 12.73 1.71
C TYR A 659 -13.14 13.76 1.13
N ASP A 660 -12.68 14.60 0.20
CA ASP A 660 -13.51 15.67 -0.37
C ASP A 660 -13.95 15.40 -1.82
N THR A 661 -13.00 15.15 -2.73
CA THR A 661 -13.33 14.85 -4.14
C THR A 661 -13.05 13.38 -4.47
N ASN A 662 -12.29 13.12 -5.53
CA ASN A 662 -11.92 11.78 -5.98
C ASN A 662 -10.70 11.28 -5.21
N SER A 663 -10.83 10.13 -4.55
CA SER A 663 -9.78 9.49 -3.77
C SER A 663 -9.67 8.01 -4.15
N TYR A 664 -8.60 7.65 -4.85
CA TYR A 664 -8.42 6.31 -5.41
C TYR A 664 -7.10 5.63 -5.02
N ALA A 665 -7.07 4.30 -5.14
CA ALA A 665 -5.88 3.46 -5.21
C ALA A 665 -4.96 3.48 -3.98
N GLY A 666 -3.64 3.47 -4.20
CA GLY A 666 -2.66 3.12 -3.17
C GLY A 666 -2.73 3.93 -1.87
N PRO A 667 -2.95 5.25 -1.85
CA PRO A 667 -3.12 6.01 -0.62
C PRO A 667 -4.31 5.54 0.22
N VAL A 668 -5.47 5.31 -0.41
CA VAL A 668 -6.66 4.73 0.25
C VAL A 668 -6.39 3.28 0.66
N ALA A 669 -5.64 2.52 -0.14
CA ALA A 669 -5.23 1.16 0.16
C ALA A 669 -4.06 1.04 1.16
N SER A 670 -3.67 2.14 1.82
CA SER A 670 -2.59 2.17 2.79
C SER A 670 -2.86 3.21 3.87
N PHE A 671 -1.99 4.21 4.02
CA PHE A 671 -1.96 5.10 5.16
C PHE A 671 -3.24 5.92 5.36
N LEU A 672 -4.01 6.26 4.31
CA LEU A 672 -5.31 6.93 4.48
C LEU A 672 -6.38 5.93 4.98
N GLY A 673 -6.44 4.74 4.38
CA GLY A 673 -7.41 3.70 4.76
C GLY A 673 -7.13 3.02 6.09
N CYS A 674 -5.93 3.19 6.66
CA CYS A 674 -5.58 2.70 8.00
C CYS A 674 -6.19 3.55 9.13
N SER A 675 -6.76 4.72 8.84
CA SER A 675 -7.32 5.58 9.89
C SER A 675 -8.54 4.92 10.54
N PRO A 676 -8.64 4.91 11.88
CA PRO A 676 -9.83 4.41 12.56
C PRO A 676 -11.05 5.31 12.34
N TYR A 677 -10.83 6.59 12.01
CA TYR A 677 -11.89 7.57 11.78
C TYR A 677 -11.69 8.21 10.39
N GLN A 678 -12.60 7.89 9.49
CA GLN A 678 -12.61 8.29 8.09
C GLN A 678 -13.98 8.89 7.76
N PHE A 679 -13.97 10.11 7.24
CA PHE A 679 -15.17 10.84 6.86
C PHE A 679 -15.09 11.25 5.39
N SER A 680 -16.25 11.51 4.80
CA SER A 680 -16.35 11.93 3.42
C SER A 680 -17.26 13.13 3.27
N VAL A 681 -16.95 14.00 2.31
CA VAL A 681 -17.91 14.97 1.80
C VAL A 681 -18.91 14.24 0.88
N ARG A 682 -20.16 14.72 0.85
CA ARG A 682 -21.30 14.06 0.18
C ARG A 682 -21.08 13.64 -1.28
N SER A 683 -20.33 14.41 -2.06
CA SER A 683 -20.08 14.13 -3.48
C SER A 683 -18.68 13.59 -3.77
N ALA A 684 -17.95 13.16 -2.74
CA ALA A 684 -16.66 12.51 -2.92
C ALA A 684 -16.83 11.12 -3.55
N ASN A 685 -15.82 10.69 -4.29
CA ASN A 685 -15.73 9.32 -4.78
C ASN A 685 -14.54 8.62 -4.13
N ILE A 686 -14.77 7.45 -3.53
CA ILE A 686 -13.78 6.68 -2.81
C ILE A 686 -13.77 5.26 -3.38
N GLY A 687 -12.57 4.76 -3.73
CA GLY A 687 -12.42 3.39 -4.21
C GLY A 687 -10.97 2.94 -4.33
N PHE A 688 -10.77 1.65 -4.53
CA PHE A 688 -9.48 1.04 -4.85
C PHE A 688 -9.04 1.34 -6.29
N ALA A 689 -9.94 1.27 -7.27
CA ALA A 689 -9.58 1.47 -8.67
C ALA A 689 -10.60 2.33 -9.40
N GLY A 690 -10.14 3.19 -10.31
CA GLY A 690 -11.05 3.97 -11.15
C GLY A 690 -11.85 3.07 -12.11
N PRO A 691 -13.02 3.52 -12.59
CA PRO A 691 -13.88 2.74 -13.50
C PRO A 691 -13.17 2.15 -14.72
N GLY A 692 -12.28 2.94 -15.34
CA GLY A 692 -11.52 2.46 -16.51
C GLY A 692 -10.56 1.32 -16.18
N VAL A 693 -9.92 1.35 -15.00
CA VAL A 693 -8.99 0.30 -14.55
C VAL A 693 -9.76 -0.98 -14.24
N ILE A 694 -10.94 -0.87 -13.63
CA ILE A 694 -11.80 -2.02 -13.34
C ILE A 694 -12.25 -2.68 -14.64
N LYS A 695 -12.69 -1.90 -15.63
CA LYS A 695 -13.11 -2.42 -16.94
C LYS A 695 -11.97 -3.15 -17.66
N GLU A 696 -10.77 -2.57 -17.67
CA GLU A 696 -9.59 -3.20 -18.30
C GLU A 696 -9.18 -4.51 -17.60
N THR A 697 -9.30 -4.55 -16.27
CA THR A 697 -8.85 -5.71 -15.47
C THR A 697 -9.87 -6.85 -15.46
N THR A 698 -11.16 -6.51 -15.37
CA THR A 698 -12.23 -7.49 -15.13
C THR A 698 -13.11 -7.74 -16.36
N GLY A 699 -13.05 -6.86 -17.35
CA GLY A 699 -13.99 -6.86 -18.49
C GLY A 699 -15.40 -6.39 -18.14
N MET A 700 -15.69 -6.06 -16.87
CA MET A 700 -17.02 -5.68 -16.40
C MET A 700 -17.20 -4.16 -16.42
N ASP A 701 -18.37 -3.72 -16.87
CA ASP A 701 -18.82 -2.33 -16.73
C ASP A 701 -19.43 -2.11 -15.35
N ILE A 702 -18.89 -1.14 -14.61
CA ILE A 702 -19.41 -0.78 -13.29
C ILE A 702 -20.45 0.34 -13.38
N PRO A 703 -21.44 0.37 -12.46
CA PRO A 703 -22.44 1.43 -12.44
C PRO A 703 -21.78 2.79 -12.10
N PRO A 704 -22.36 3.92 -12.56
CA PRO A 704 -21.78 5.25 -12.37
C PRO A 704 -21.60 5.63 -10.89
N ASN A 705 -22.46 5.11 -10.00
CA ASN A 705 -22.44 5.42 -8.57
C ASN A 705 -21.58 4.45 -7.74
N TYR A 706 -20.82 3.56 -8.37
CA TYR A 706 -20.08 2.48 -7.67
C TYR A 706 -19.11 2.97 -6.60
N HIS A 707 -18.53 4.17 -6.80
CA HIS A 707 -17.55 4.80 -5.90
C HIS A 707 -18.11 5.93 -5.05
N ASN A 708 -19.42 6.21 -5.12
CA ASN A 708 -20.03 7.30 -4.37
C ASN A 708 -19.80 7.12 -2.85
N ALA A 709 -19.58 8.22 -2.12
CA ALA A 709 -19.45 8.25 -0.66
C ALA A 709 -20.53 7.43 0.06
N TYR A 710 -21.78 7.44 -0.43
CA TYR A 710 -22.87 6.63 0.15
C TYR A 710 -22.64 5.12 0.03
N GLN A 711 -22.07 4.65 -1.07
CA GLN A 711 -21.69 3.24 -1.23
C GLN A 711 -20.50 2.89 -0.34
N ALA A 712 -19.53 3.80 -0.20
CA ALA A 712 -18.44 3.63 0.74
C ALA A 712 -18.95 3.53 2.20
N LEU A 713 -19.96 4.33 2.56
CA LEU A 713 -20.60 4.27 3.88
C LEU A 713 -21.40 2.97 4.07
N SER A 714 -22.19 2.54 3.09
CA SER A 714 -22.99 1.30 3.20
C SER A 714 -22.10 0.06 3.33
N ARG A 715 -20.90 0.10 2.75
CA ARG A 715 -19.86 -0.93 2.90
C ARG A 715 -19.04 -0.76 4.18
N GLY A 716 -19.23 0.30 4.97
CA GLY A 716 -18.46 0.54 6.19
C GLY A 716 -17.00 0.96 5.97
N HIS A 717 -16.66 1.46 4.79
CA HIS A 717 -15.32 1.98 4.48
C HIS A 717 -15.05 3.35 5.15
N ILE A 718 -16.11 4.11 5.41
CA ILE A 718 -16.10 5.40 6.11
C ILE A 718 -17.13 5.38 7.24
N GLN A 719 -16.99 6.28 8.21
CA GLN A 719 -17.85 6.35 9.40
C GLN A 719 -18.94 7.43 9.28
N GLY A 720 -18.82 8.38 8.36
CA GLY A 720 -19.83 9.42 8.19
C GLY A 720 -19.65 10.25 6.93
N ILE A 721 -20.74 10.91 6.54
CA ILE A 721 -20.82 11.80 5.38
C ILE A 721 -21.24 13.19 5.85
N TRP A 722 -20.45 14.20 5.48
CA TRP A 722 -20.63 15.59 5.89
C TRP A 722 -20.97 16.48 4.70
N ASP A 723 -21.82 17.49 4.95
CA ASP A 723 -21.95 18.66 4.09
C ASP A 723 -20.71 19.55 4.26
N ARG A 724 -20.18 20.08 3.16
CA ARG A 724 -18.99 20.96 3.17
C ARG A 724 -19.16 22.15 4.11
N ARG A 725 -20.37 22.68 4.26
CA ARG A 725 -20.67 23.83 5.11
C ARG A 725 -20.50 23.50 6.60
N GLU A 726 -20.68 22.25 6.98
CA GLU A 726 -20.60 21.77 8.37
C GLU A 726 -19.24 21.17 8.74
N VAL A 727 -18.35 20.95 7.75
CA VAL A 727 -17.05 20.29 7.95
C VAL A 727 -16.25 20.89 9.10
N ARG A 728 -16.25 22.22 9.26
CA ARG A 728 -15.54 22.90 10.37
C ARG A 728 -16.09 22.47 11.73
N GLY A 729 -17.41 22.48 11.89
CA GLY A 729 -18.10 22.08 13.12
C GLY A 729 -17.89 20.60 13.41
N ASN A 730 -18.07 19.74 12.40
CA ASN A 730 -17.93 18.29 12.52
C ASN A 730 -16.49 17.88 12.84
N LEU A 731 -15.49 18.54 12.26
CA LEU A 731 -14.08 18.33 12.62
C LEU A 731 -13.79 18.74 14.06
N PHE A 732 -14.28 19.90 14.51
CA PHE A 732 -14.12 20.32 15.89
C PHE A 732 -14.77 19.31 16.85
N GLN A 733 -16.00 18.90 16.58
CA GLN A 733 -16.73 17.92 17.38
C GLN A 733 -16.01 16.56 17.39
N SER A 734 -15.45 16.13 16.25
CA SER A 734 -14.65 14.91 16.15
C SER A 734 -13.39 14.99 17.03
N LEU A 735 -12.70 16.12 17.04
CA LEU A 735 -11.53 16.34 17.92
C LEU A 735 -11.91 16.31 19.42
N GLN A 736 -13.11 16.77 19.77
CA GLN A 736 -13.58 16.80 21.17
C GLN A 736 -14.13 15.44 21.64
N THR A 737 -14.72 14.65 20.75
CA THR A 737 -15.44 13.42 21.10
C THR A 737 -14.66 12.16 20.79
N MET A 738 -13.95 12.10 19.66
CA MET A 738 -13.31 10.88 19.18
C MET A 738 -11.98 10.60 19.88
N GLY A 739 -11.81 9.33 20.23
CA GLY A 739 -10.67 8.86 21.00
C GLY A 739 -10.85 8.95 22.51
N GLY A 740 -10.09 8.13 23.24
CA GLY A 740 -10.17 8.06 24.70
C GLY A 740 -9.49 9.24 25.41
N ARG A 741 -9.81 9.44 26.69
CA ARG A 741 -9.11 10.41 27.58
C ARG A 741 -7.60 10.16 27.67
N ASN A 742 -7.15 8.97 27.29
CA ASN A 742 -5.76 8.56 27.33
C ASN A 742 -4.93 9.08 26.15
N LEU A 743 -5.57 9.59 25.09
CA LEU A 743 -4.86 10.27 24.01
C LEU A 743 -4.19 11.54 24.53
N TYR A 744 -2.94 11.79 24.14
CA TYR A 744 -2.11 12.81 24.79
C TYR A 744 -2.40 14.25 24.37
N TYR A 745 -3.30 14.47 23.40
CA TYR A 745 -3.60 15.81 22.89
C TYR A 745 -4.75 16.50 23.64
N ARG A 746 -5.48 15.74 24.48
CA ARG A 746 -6.45 16.23 25.45
C ARG A 746 -5.76 16.41 26.79
#